data_AF-A0A0M8MW19-F1
#
_entry.id   AF-A0A0M8MW19-F1
#
_cell.length_a   1.000
_cell.length_b   1.000
_cell.length_c   1.000
_cell.angle_alpha   90.00
_cell.angle_beta   90.00
_cell.angle_gamma   90.00
#
_symmetry.space_group_name_H-M   'P 1'
#
loop_
_entity.id
_entity.type
_entity.pdbx_description
1 polymer ?
#
loop_
_entity_poly.entity_id
_entity_poly.type
_entity_poly.pdbx_seq_one_letter_code
_entity_poly.pdbx_strand_id
1 'polypeptide(L)'
;MPPPQPRPTPPTQGPSTPSKTTRITGTPSKKPSKYPSRPSTQSSSTPRKSSDTPRTAAPSTPGRSSLSKPELVNSSPSKMGMTGTPTQATRLKTTPAAKAQTPSQPPPTPSTPPSSSEIAEATKSTVRQVLSTSPRRSTWLLRVQGLASVLFRLAAFVFLRIIPGWFGFYAIHLYAIYFLAWLLYDVRARRRPSSEAFSLRSVVLGTSTKSRSLNLVHLAINTIVLLWVLDLYYAPHMFPSHRESSLRFARMGHISPTSATVHVRYPTPLPPLTGLWDTGLDDVGELTDASTINEAPLRVIWRRVADQDDNAPALNTVRDPRRWERGPLLTLTNATDWTAVAELPDLWPATKYEWRLAFVHNNTFTPMPDRPIPFMTWPDPRLSAYRKTKFAENEAPVSDAIPLDDPNHFKFAAFSCVKPDFPYHPAQFWGWNWLLRWLGLGTEQGGITSRNRIPGFDLMANHLASSSHRLSGLRFLLELGDLIYADVPRYGGPSVESYRQLYRNLFASSSFQRIYRSIPILGMYDDHEIVNNWSGGGYNEDNFLHSESAHDNEAERVDAPIGLGAGLQAWSEYVGRANPPSEAESEHYYSFQYGDSAFFVLDTRKHRTHLDTDEEERTMLGQQQRDALLDWLHKVNQTATFKFIASSVPFTSLWGGPLDLDGRTDGWSYFPHERRMLLDVLQYVPNVIILSGDRHEFASVSFRDSVLEFSTSPLSMFYIPIRTLSQEHSIDPPGEEVLLKYLPDGNYKWTELEVDTRDPQRPLVKVSVQVDGQPAWNVQIEGKPVHQPLSALGALAKSLLELLGFRNLDWF
;
A
#
# COMPACT_ATOMS: atom_id res chain seq x y z
N MET A 1 -61.48 6.50 23.53
CA MET A 1 -62.58 5.97 24.37
C MET A 1 -63.37 4.97 23.54
N PRO A 2 -64.12 4.01 24.12
CA PRO A 2 -64.06 3.40 25.46
C PRO A 2 -63.74 1.87 25.35
N PRO A 3 -64.03 1.00 26.34
CA PRO A 3 -63.47 0.90 27.69
C PRO A 3 -62.69 -0.43 27.94
N PRO A 4 -61.91 -0.56 29.05
CA PRO A 4 -61.14 -1.77 29.37
C PRO A 4 -61.85 -2.77 30.34
N GLN A 5 -61.42 -4.03 30.31
CA GLN A 5 -61.82 -5.18 31.16
C GLN A 5 -60.54 -6.02 31.51
N PRO A 6 -60.52 -6.91 32.54
CA PRO A 6 -59.59 -6.72 33.65
C PRO A 6 -58.56 -7.85 33.90
N ARG A 7 -57.74 -7.65 34.93
CA ARG A 7 -56.56 -8.46 35.33
C ARG A 7 -56.85 -9.32 36.58
N PRO A 8 -56.43 -10.60 36.64
CA PRO A 8 -56.47 -11.43 37.85
C PRO A 8 -55.14 -11.43 38.63
N THR A 9 -55.19 -11.68 39.94
CA THR A 9 -54.03 -11.85 40.88
C THR A 9 -54.37 -12.96 41.93
N PRO A 10 -53.62 -13.25 43.04
CA PRO A 10 -53.12 -14.63 43.24
C PRO A 10 -53.36 -15.28 44.64
N PRO A 11 -52.96 -16.56 44.82
CA PRO A 11 -52.53 -17.13 46.12
C PRO A 11 -51.12 -17.78 46.01
N THR A 12 -50.06 -17.53 46.80
CA THR A 12 -49.78 -17.56 48.27
C THR A 12 -49.18 -18.86 48.85
N GLN A 13 -47.88 -18.79 49.20
CA GLN A 13 -47.19 -19.37 50.39
C GLN A 13 -46.97 -20.90 50.61
N GLY A 14 -45.72 -21.35 50.36
CA GLY A 14 -44.87 -22.16 51.28
C GLY A 14 -45.16 -23.68 51.49
N PRO A 15 -44.33 -24.41 52.27
CA PRO A 15 -43.04 -24.03 52.89
C PRO A 15 -41.87 -25.06 52.73
N SER A 16 -40.66 -24.67 53.18
CA SER A 16 -39.59 -25.47 53.82
C SER A 16 -39.04 -26.81 53.22
N THR A 17 -37.77 -26.77 52.75
CA THR A 17 -36.54 -27.51 53.22
C THR A 17 -36.58 -28.96 53.79
N PRO A 18 -35.45 -29.75 53.82
CA PRO A 18 -34.20 -29.65 53.03
C PRO A 18 -33.47 -30.99 52.63
N SER A 19 -32.44 -30.85 51.79
CA SER A 19 -31.14 -31.60 51.81
C SER A 19 -30.97 -33.00 51.17
N LYS A 20 -29.69 -33.30 50.92
CA LYS A 20 -29.03 -34.61 50.70
C LYS A 20 -29.32 -35.38 49.40
N THR A 21 -28.48 -35.10 48.40
CA THR A 21 -27.40 -36.01 47.96
C THR A 21 -27.63 -37.51 48.15
N THR A 22 -27.57 -38.29 47.05
CA THR A 22 -26.50 -39.28 46.78
C THR A 22 -26.58 -39.77 45.32
N ARG A 23 -25.42 -40.08 44.71
CA ARG A 23 -25.30 -40.77 43.40
C ARG A 23 -26.01 -42.14 43.45
N ILE A 24 -26.44 -42.67 42.29
CA ILE A 24 -25.89 -43.95 41.76
C ILE A 24 -26.37 -44.21 40.32
N THR A 25 -25.55 -44.97 39.61
CA THR A 25 -25.65 -45.40 38.20
C THR A 25 -26.87 -46.26 37.89
N GLY A 26 -27.34 -46.29 36.63
CA GLY A 26 -28.17 -47.42 36.15
C GLY A 26 -29.04 -47.19 34.91
N THR A 27 -28.46 -47.15 33.72
CA THR A 27 -29.11 -47.73 32.52
C THR A 27 -28.97 -49.26 32.56
N PRO A 28 -29.69 -50.07 31.75
CA PRO A 28 -30.52 -49.74 30.57
C PRO A 28 -31.92 -50.44 30.53
N SER A 29 -32.72 -50.20 29.47
CA SER A 29 -33.16 -51.26 28.51
C SER A 29 -34.31 -50.85 27.56
N LYS A 30 -34.02 -50.89 26.25
CA LYS A 30 -34.87 -51.35 25.11
C LYS A 30 -36.41 -51.14 25.09
N LYS A 31 -36.86 -50.33 24.11
CA LYS A 31 -37.76 -50.68 22.95
C LYS A 31 -39.17 -51.31 23.17
N PRO A 32 -40.08 -51.31 22.16
CA PRO A 32 -40.30 -50.35 21.04
C PRO A 32 -41.80 -50.10 20.67
N SER A 33 -42.02 -49.31 19.60
CA SER A 33 -43.06 -49.49 18.55
C SER A 33 -44.53 -49.16 18.83
N LYS A 34 -45.09 -48.21 18.04
CA LYS A 34 -45.96 -48.56 16.88
C LYS A 34 -46.21 -47.38 15.90
N TYR A 35 -46.48 -47.75 14.65
CA TYR A 35 -47.01 -46.97 13.50
C TYR A 35 -48.55 -46.70 13.66
N PRO A 36 -49.32 -46.00 12.76
CA PRO A 36 -49.07 -45.77 11.31
C PRO A 36 -49.56 -44.44 10.62
N SER A 37 -49.12 -44.27 9.35
CA SER A 37 -49.82 -43.79 8.11
C SER A 37 -50.55 -42.42 7.96
N ARG A 38 -50.08 -41.60 6.98
CA ARG A 38 -50.68 -41.18 5.65
C ARG A 38 -52.16 -40.70 5.55
N PRO A 39 -52.68 -40.10 4.42
CA PRO A 39 -52.14 -39.95 3.03
C PRO A 39 -52.35 -38.59 2.24
N SER A 40 -51.67 -38.47 1.08
CA SER A 40 -52.07 -37.79 -0.21
C SER A 40 -52.39 -36.26 -0.26
N THR A 41 -52.49 -35.52 -1.39
CA THR A 41 -52.68 -35.84 -2.85
C THR A 41 -52.32 -34.63 -3.78
N GLN A 42 -51.83 -34.87 -5.03
CA GLN A 42 -52.07 -34.14 -6.34
C GLN A 42 -51.97 -32.58 -6.46
N SER A 43 -51.78 -31.90 -7.64
CA SER A 43 -51.43 -32.26 -9.05
C SER A 43 -51.17 -31.02 -9.97
N SER A 44 -50.36 -31.17 -11.05
CA SER A 44 -50.33 -30.36 -12.31
C SER A 44 -49.90 -28.86 -12.24
N SER A 45 -49.44 -28.16 -13.29
CA SER A 45 -49.60 -28.30 -14.76
C SER A 45 -48.40 -27.75 -15.62
N THR A 46 -48.51 -27.78 -16.97
CA THR A 46 -47.49 -27.38 -18.01
C THR A 46 -48.22 -26.83 -19.27
N PRO A 47 -47.69 -26.67 -20.53
CA PRO A 47 -46.33 -26.45 -21.10
C PRO A 47 -46.24 -25.37 -22.25
N ARG A 48 -45.02 -25.01 -22.74
CA ARG A 48 -44.56 -24.83 -24.18
C ARG A 48 -43.27 -23.95 -24.28
N LYS A 49 -42.17 -24.39 -24.93
CA LYS A 49 -41.76 -24.42 -26.38
C LYS A 49 -41.36 -23.05 -26.98
N SER A 50 -40.33 -22.89 -27.82
CA SER A 50 -39.24 -23.79 -28.32
C SER A 50 -38.18 -23.01 -29.16
N SER A 51 -37.09 -23.69 -29.60
CA SER A 51 -36.19 -23.35 -30.75
C SER A 51 -35.30 -22.08 -30.58
N ASP A 52 -34.07 -21.96 -31.15
CA ASP A 52 -33.28 -22.85 -32.03
C ASP A 52 -31.74 -22.66 -31.82
N THR A 53 -30.94 -23.61 -32.32
CA THR A 53 -29.44 -23.51 -32.42
C THR A 53 -28.99 -22.68 -33.64
N PRO A 54 -27.77 -22.09 -33.66
CA PRO A 54 -26.73 -22.74 -34.50
C PRO A 54 -25.23 -22.55 -34.14
N ARG A 55 -24.44 -23.53 -34.61
CA ARG A 55 -23.07 -23.44 -35.18
C ARG A 55 -21.83 -23.15 -34.31
N THR A 56 -20.96 -24.17 -34.32
CA THR A 56 -19.49 -24.10 -34.22
C THR A 56 -18.85 -23.32 -35.38
N ALA A 57 -17.71 -22.66 -35.14
CA ALA A 57 -16.74 -22.25 -36.16
C ALA A 57 -15.30 -22.46 -35.64
N ALA A 58 -14.39 -22.85 -36.53
CA ALA A 58 -12.96 -23.01 -36.24
C ALA A 58 -12.15 -22.02 -37.12
N PRO A 59 -10.99 -21.52 -36.65
CA PRO A 59 -10.19 -20.56 -37.41
C PRO A 59 -9.46 -21.23 -38.58
N SER A 60 -9.58 -20.64 -39.78
CA SER A 60 -8.92 -21.09 -41.00
C SER A 60 -7.63 -20.32 -41.26
N THR A 61 -6.58 -21.03 -41.68
CA THR A 61 -5.43 -20.43 -42.40
C THR A 61 -5.75 -20.35 -43.90
N PRO A 62 -5.30 -19.28 -44.57
CA PRO A 62 -4.05 -19.30 -45.34
C PRO A 62 -3.21 -18.01 -45.09
N GLY A 63 -2.07 -17.72 -45.74
CA GLY A 63 -1.30 -18.40 -46.79
C GLY A 63 0.09 -17.75 -46.95
N ARG A 64 0.98 -18.29 -47.81
CA ARG A 64 2.42 -17.99 -47.78
C ARG A 64 3.03 -17.70 -49.17
N SER A 65 3.33 -16.43 -49.47
CA SER A 65 4.16 -15.97 -50.61
C SER A 65 4.30 -14.43 -50.63
N SER A 66 5.25 -13.76 -51.28
CA SER A 66 6.68 -14.03 -51.58
C SER A 66 7.26 -12.84 -52.37
N LEU A 67 8.55 -12.51 -52.19
CA LEU A 67 9.41 -11.72 -53.13
C LEU A 67 8.98 -10.28 -53.53
N SER A 68 9.84 -9.28 -53.26
CA SER A 68 10.64 -8.57 -54.29
C SER A 68 11.39 -7.32 -53.76
N LYS A 69 12.47 -6.93 -54.46
CA LYS A 69 13.07 -5.58 -54.48
C LYS A 69 12.54 -4.84 -55.74
N PRO A 70 12.50 -3.50 -55.81
CA PRO A 70 13.65 -2.64 -56.17
C PRO A 70 13.94 -1.56 -55.09
N GLU A 71 14.97 -0.70 -55.08
CA GLU A 71 15.91 -0.12 -56.08
C GLU A 71 15.47 1.12 -56.91
N LEU A 72 15.89 2.29 -56.41
CA LEU A 72 16.59 3.41 -57.12
C LEU A 72 15.87 4.44 -58.05
N VAL A 73 16.38 5.67 -57.93
CA VAL A 73 16.50 6.78 -58.92
C VAL A 73 15.36 7.82 -59.10
N ASN A 74 15.74 9.11 -58.93
CA ASN A 74 15.32 10.42 -59.50
C ASN A 74 13.82 10.67 -59.86
N SER A 75 13.21 11.86 -59.67
CA SER A 75 13.72 13.22 -59.98
C SER A 75 12.81 14.35 -59.42
N SER A 76 13.30 15.60 -59.39
CA SER A 76 12.49 16.85 -59.20
C SER A 76 11.81 17.28 -60.52
N PRO A 77 10.82 18.22 -60.54
CA PRO A 77 11.15 19.68 -60.56
C PRO A 77 10.07 20.72 -60.11
N SER A 78 10.50 21.99 -59.90
CA SER A 78 9.76 23.27 -60.17
C SER A 78 8.44 23.63 -59.43
N LYS A 79 7.94 24.89 -59.39
CA LYS A 79 8.50 26.28 -59.26
C LYS A 79 7.33 27.31 -59.24
N MET A 80 7.27 28.22 -58.25
CA MET A 80 6.61 29.57 -58.28
C MET A 80 7.21 30.41 -57.11
N GLY A 81 7.22 31.75 -57.04
CA GLY A 81 6.83 32.84 -57.96
C GLY A 81 7.40 34.18 -57.43
N MET A 82 7.48 35.25 -58.25
CA MET A 82 8.23 36.51 -57.92
C MET A 82 7.36 37.70 -57.49
N THR A 83 7.93 38.61 -56.67
CA THR A 83 8.11 40.09 -56.88
C THR A 83 8.74 40.71 -55.60
N GLY A 84 9.47 41.83 -55.58
CA GLY A 84 9.98 42.75 -56.63
C GLY A 84 11.06 43.72 -56.07
N THR A 85 11.74 44.47 -56.95
CA THR A 85 12.88 45.43 -56.70
C THR A 85 12.43 46.91 -56.80
N PRO A 86 13.27 47.98 -56.64
CA PRO A 86 14.76 48.14 -56.67
C PRO A 86 15.34 48.87 -55.40
N THR A 87 16.41 49.69 -55.29
CA THR A 87 17.30 50.43 -56.24
C THR A 87 18.62 50.93 -55.58
N GLN A 88 19.75 51.00 -56.33
CA GLN A 88 20.97 51.86 -56.14
C GLN A 88 21.81 51.73 -54.81
N ALA A 89 23.13 52.03 -54.74
CA ALA A 89 24.18 52.24 -55.75
C ALA A 89 25.64 52.02 -55.21
N THR A 90 26.54 51.64 -56.12
CA THR A 90 28.03 51.56 -56.14
C THR A 90 28.94 52.26 -55.10
N ARG A 91 30.08 51.62 -54.74
CA ARG A 91 31.44 52.01 -55.21
C ARG A 91 32.58 50.97 -55.00
N LEU A 92 33.76 51.25 -55.57
CA LEU A 92 35.08 50.58 -55.44
C LEU A 92 36.12 51.63 -54.92
N LYS A 93 37.42 51.43 -54.66
CA LYS A 93 38.52 50.46 -55.03
C LYS A 93 39.68 50.69 -53.98
N THR A 94 40.92 50.16 -53.88
CA THR A 94 41.92 49.41 -54.73
C THR A 94 42.99 48.73 -53.82
N THR A 95 43.92 47.94 -54.39
CA THR A 95 45.23 47.45 -53.83
C THR A 95 46.27 48.58 -53.59
N PRO A 96 47.48 48.40 -52.96
CA PRO A 96 48.56 47.43 -53.29
C PRO A 96 49.44 46.90 -52.11
N ALA A 97 50.64 46.37 -52.39
CA ALA A 97 51.59 45.73 -51.46
C ALA A 97 53.03 46.31 -51.51
N ALA A 98 53.93 45.92 -50.58
CA ALA A 98 55.32 46.42 -50.45
C ALA A 98 56.36 45.33 -50.02
N LYS A 99 57.66 45.69 -49.94
CA LYS A 99 58.86 44.84 -49.69
C LYS A 99 59.70 45.43 -48.52
N ALA A 100 60.88 44.96 -48.05
CA ALA A 100 61.91 43.96 -48.40
C ALA A 100 62.69 43.56 -47.07
N GLN A 101 63.94 43.06 -46.93
CA GLN A 101 65.07 42.65 -47.82
C GLN A 101 66.17 41.84 -47.05
N THR A 102 66.84 40.85 -47.67
CA THR A 102 68.23 40.35 -47.38
C THR A 102 68.58 39.73 -45.99
N PRO A 103 69.72 39.02 -45.79
CA PRO A 103 70.88 38.76 -46.67
C PRO A 103 71.12 37.27 -47.06
N SER A 104 72.24 36.99 -47.75
CA SER A 104 72.60 35.73 -48.42
C SER A 104 73.89 35.08 -47.90
N GLN A 105 74.05 33.77 -48.12
CA GLN A 105 75.31 33.02 -47.94
C GLN A 105 75.44 31.84 -48.96
N PRO A 106 76.65 31.27 -49.16
CA PRO A 106 77.01 30.54 -50.39
C PRO A 106 76.62 29.04 -50.43
N PRO A 107 76.67 28.39 -51.62
CA PRO A 107 76.35 26.97 -51.77
C PRO A 107 77.45 26.05 -51.19
N PRO A 108 77.09 24.91 -50.57
CA PRO A 108 78.04 23.90 -50.12
C PRO A 108 78.52 23.00 -51.26
N THR A 109 79.75 22.51 -51.13
CA THR A 109 80.34 21.43 -51.95
C THR A 109 79.72 20.07 -51.63
N PRO A 110 79.84 19.05 -52.53
CA PRO A 110 79.28 17.72 -52.28
C PRO A 110 80.02 17.02 -51.13
N SER A 111 79.30 16.74 -50.04
CA SER A 111 79.78 15.90 -48.95
C SER A 111 79.59 14.40 -49.25
N THR A 112 80.50 13.59 -48.74
CA THR A 112 80.52 12.12 -48.87
C THR A 112 79.21 11.49 -48.38
N PRO A 113 78.69 10.43 -49.01
CA PRO A 113 77.56 9.68 -48.45
C PRO A 113 77.91 9.16 -47.04
N PRO A 114 76.97 9.21 -46.08
CA PRO A 114 77.21 8.79 -44.70
C PRO A 114 77.57 7.31 -44.62
N SER A 115 78.42 6.96 -43.67
CA SER A 115 78.89 5.58 -43.49
C SER A 115 77.74 4.64 -43.13
N SER A 116 77.89 3.35 -43.46
CA SER A 116 76.92 2.32 -43.05
C SER A 116 76.75 2.23 -41.53
N SER A 117 77.77 2.62 -40.76
CA SER A 117 77.72 2.84 -39.31
C SER A 117 76.76 3.97 -38.91
N GLU A 118 76.87 5.16 -39.52
CA GLU A 118 76.01 6.31 -39.21
C GLU A 118 74.56 6.04 -39.64
N ILE A 119 74.34 5.41 -40.79
CA ILE A 119 73.00 4.98 -41.22
C ILE A 119 72.44 3.93 -40.24
N ALA A 120 73.24 2.97 -39.80
CA ALA A 120 72.81 1.97 -38.82
C ALA A 120 72.55 2.59 -37.43
N GLU A 121 73.28 3.63 -37.02
CA GLU A 121 73.10 4.29 -35.74
C GLU A 121 71.93 5.28 -35.75
N ALA A 122 71.72 6.02 -36.83
CA ALA A 122 70.51 6.81 -37.09
C ALA A 122 69.28 5.90 -37.20
N THR A 123 69.39 4.74 -37.85
CA THR A 123 68.30 3.75 -37.88
C THR A 123 68.06 3.16 -36.50
N LYS A 124 69.10 2.84 -35.71
CA LYS A 124 68.94 2.40 -34.31
C LYS A 124 68.37 3.49 -33.41
N SER A 125 68.68 4.78 -33.63
CA SER A 125 68.13 5.88 -32.85
C SER A 125 66.66 6.12 -33.23
N THR A 126 66.32 6.15 -34.51
CA THR A 126 64.92 6.23 -35.00
C THR A 126 64.10 5.02 -34.56
N VAL A 127 64.62 3.79 -34.68
CA VAL A 127 63.94 2.58 -34.19
C VAL A 127 63.81 2.58 -32.66
N ARG A 128 64.81 3.06 -31.91
CA ARG A 128 64.67 3.32 -30.46
C ARG A 128 63.62 4.40 -30.17
N GLN A 129 63.50 5.44 -31.00
CA GLN A 129 62.50 6.51 -30.85
C GLN A 129 61.07 6.00 -31.11
N VAL A 130 60.89 5.17 -32.15
CA VAL A 130 59.62 4.51 -32.52
C VAL A 130 59.25 3.35 -31.57
N LEU A 131 60.23 2.70 -30.94
CA LEU A 131 59.98 1.70 -29.88
C LEU A 131 59.83 2.34 -28.48
N SER A 132 60.37 3.55 -28.26
CA SER A 132 60.23 4.29 -26.98
C SER A 132 59.01 5.21 -26.93
N THR A 133 58.26 5.40 -28.03
CA THR A 133 56.85 5.82 -28.03
C THR A 133 55.96 4.75 -27.38
N SER A 134 56.19 4.52 -26.09
CA SER A 134 55.30 3.81 -25.19
C SER A 134 53.90 4.42 -25.33
N PRO A 135 52.82 3.62 -25.45
CA PRO A 135 51.47 4.15 -25.55
C PRO A 135 51.22 5.12 -24.40
N ARG A 136 51.11 6.42 -24.71
CA ARG A 136 50.92 7.46 -23.68
C ARG A 136 49.70 7.07 -22.85
N ARG A 137 49.88 6.97 -21.53
CA ARG A 137 48.81 6.65 -20.56
C ARG A 137 47.60 7.51 -20.92
N SER A 138 46.55 6.90 -21.46
CA SER A 138 45.45 7.66 -22.07
C SER A 138 44.69 8.41 -20.98
N THR A 139 45.05 9.69 -20.82
CA THR A 139 44.49 10.59 -19.83
C THR A 139 42.99 10.76 -20.04
N TRP A 140 42.54 10.72 -21.30
CA TRP A 140 41.13 10.69 -21.67
C TRP A 140 40.42 9.42 -21.16
N LEU A 141 40.91 8.21 -21.47
CA LEU A 141 40.28 6.97 -20.97
C LEU A 141 40.19 6.93 -19.44
N LEU A 142 41.24 7.39 -18.74
CA LEU A 142 41.24 7.41 -17.28
C LEU A 142 40.36 8.51 -16.68
N ARG A 143 40.17 9.65 -17.37
CA ARG A 143 39.17 10.66 -17.00
C ARG A 143 37.76 10.13 -17.18
N VAL A 144 37.46 9.49 -18.32
CA VAL A 144 36.15 8.87 -18.58
C VAL A 144 35.86 7.76 -17.57
N GLN A 145 36.82 6.85 -17.33
CA GLN A 145 36.69 5.80 -16.32
C GLN A 145 36.47 6.38 -14.91
N GLY A 146 37.23 7.40 -14.54
CA GLY A 146 37.11 8.03 -13.22
C GLY A 146 35.76 8.72 -13.02
N LEU A 147 35.33 9.52 -13.99
CA LEU A 147 34.03 10.19 -13.97
C LEU A 147 32.89 9.16 -13.93
N ALA A 148 32.94 8.14 -14.79
CA ALA A 148 31.96 7.05 -14.79
C ALA A 148 31.91 6.31 -13.44
N SER A 149 33.05 6.01 -12.82
CA SER A 149 33.08 5.36 -11.50
C SER A 149 32.54 6.22 -10.37
N VAL A 150 32.74 7.54 -10.41
CA VAL A 150 32.25 8.47 -9.38
C VAL A 150 30.75 8.68 -9.54
N LEU A 151 30.27 8.96 -10.76
CA LEU A 151 28.84 9.08 -11.06
C LEU A 151 28.08 7.78 -10.78
N PHE A 152 28.66 6.63 -11.15
CA PHE A 152 28.10 5.31 -10.81
C PHE A 152 27.92 5.13 -9.31
N ARG A 153 28.96 5.39 -8.51
CA ARG A 153 28.91 5.23 -7.05
C ARG A 153 27.92 6.21 -6.40
N LEU A 154 27.83 7.44 -6.91
CA LEU A 154 26.86 8.42 -6.46
C LEU A 154 25.42 7.96 -6.77
N ALA A 155 25.13 7.60 -8.02
CA ALA A 155 23.82 7.10 -8.44
C ALA A 155 23.41 5.83 -7.68
N ALA A 156 24.35 4.89 -7.47
CA ALA A 156 24.12 3.69 -6.68
C ALA A 156 23.87 3.99 -5.19
N PHE A 157 24.58 4.94 -4.59
CA PHE A 157 24.34 5.37 -3.21
C PHE A 157 22.97 6.02 -3.06
N VAL A 158 22.63 6.97 -3.94
CA VAL A 158 21.32 7.64 -3.95
C VAL A 158 20.19 6.63 -4.13
N PHE A 159 20.32 5.70 -5.09
CA PHE A 159 19.34 4.64 -5.35
C PHE A 159 19.15 3.67 -4.16
N LEU A 160 20.25 3.19 -3.56
CA LEU A 160 20.19 2.18 -2.49
C LEU A 160 19.83 2.76 -1.12
N ARG A 161 20.08 4.06 -0.88
CA ARG A 161 20.03 4.66 0.47
C ARG A 161 19.18 5.92 0.61
N ILE A 162 18.76 6.57 -0.48
CA ILE A 162 18.00 7.84 -0.41
C ILE A 162 16.68 7.78 -1.17
N ILE A 163 16.63 7.37 -2.44
CA ILE A 163 15.36 7.25 -3.20
C ILE A 163 15.47 6.02 -4.13
N PRO A 164 14.62 4.99 -4.01
CA PRO A 164 14.69 3.78 -4.84
C PRO A 164 13.99 3.97 -6.19
N GLY A 165 14.18 5.11 -6.86
CA GLY A 165 13.44 5.48 -8.07
C GLY A 165 13.94 4.84 -9.37
N TRP A 166 13.18 5.02 -10.45
CA TRP A 166 13.47 4.49 -11.80
C TRP A 166 14.87 4.83 -12.33
N PHE A 167 15.44 5.96 -11.88
CA PHE A 167 16.79 6.41 -12.20
C PHE A 167 17.90 5.43 -11.78
N GLY A 168 17.62 4.42 -10.93
CA GLY A 168 18.56 3.32 -10.63
C GLY A 168 19.07 2.61 -11.89
N PHE A 169 18.28 2.60 -12.97
CA PHE A 169 18.67 2.14 -14.30
C PHE A 169 19.92 2.86 -14.86
N TYR A 170 20.13 4.14 -14.55
CA TYR A 170 21.31 4.88 -14.99
C TYR A 170 22.60 4.41 -14.30
N ALA A 171 22.54 3.89 -13.07
CA ALA A 171 23.72 3.31 -12.42
C ALA A 171 24.23 2.08 -13.19
N ILE A 172 23.34 1.28 -13.79
CA ILE A 172 23.70 0.15 -14.66
C ILE A 172 24.47 0.65 -15.90
N HIS A 173 24.03 1.77 -16.50
CA HIS A 173 24.66 2.38 -17.67
C HIS A 173 26.02 3.01 -17.35
N LEU A 174 26.12 3.71 -16.22
CA LEU A 174 27.38 4.29 -15.74
C LEU A 174 28.41 3.20 -15.41
N TYR A 175 27.97 2.06 -14.86
CA TYR A 175 28.82 0.88 -14.72
C TYR A 175 29.25 0.30 -16.08
N ALA A 176 28.35 0.19 -17.06
CA ALA A 176 28.71 -0.33 -18.39
C ALA A 176 29.79 0.54 -19.08
N ILE A 177 29.68 1.87 -18.97
CA ILE A 177 30.71 2.82 -19.43
C ILE A 177 32.03 2.63 -18.66
N TYR A 178 31.96 2.50 -17.33
CA TYR A 178 33.12 2.21 -16.48
C TYR A 178 33.82 0.90 -16.88
N PHE A 179 33.06 -0.18 -17.08
CA PHE A 179 33.56 -1.49 -17.45
C PHE A 179 34.20 -1.50 -18.84
N LEU A 180 33.59 -0.83 -19.83
CA LEU A 180 34.17 -0.70 -21.16
C LEU A 180 35.49 0.10 -21.12
N ALA A 181 35.55 1.21 -20.35
CA ALA A 181 36.77 1.98 -20.17
C ALA A 181 37.86 1.19 -19.42
N TRP A 182 37.48 0.38 -18.43
CA TRP A 182 38.37 -0.55 -17.72
C TRP A 182 38.92 -1.64 -18.66
N LEU A 183 38.06 -2.25 -19.47
CA LEU A 183 38.42 -3.32 -20.40
C LEU A 183 39.35 -2.82 -21.50
N LEU A 184 39.04 -1.66 -22.09
CA LEU A 184 39.92 -0.96 -23.03
C LEU A 184 41.27 -0.58 -22.40
N TYR A 185 41.32 -0.33 -21.09
CA TYR A 185 42.57 -0.13 -20.37
C TYR A 185 43.35 -1.44 -20.16
N ASP A 186 42.74 -2.51 -19.63
CA ASP A 186 43.41 -3.82 -19.42
C ASP A 186 43.98 -4.36 -20.73
N VAL A 187 43.19 -4.36 -21.81
CA VAL A 187 43.63 -4.82 -23.14
C VAL A 187 44.84 -4.03 -23.66
N ARG A 188 44.91 -2.71 -23.40
CA ARG A 188 46.06 -1.86 -23.75
C ARG A 188 47.25 -2.02 -22.77
N ALA A 189 46.99 -2.34 -21.51
CA ALA A 189 47.98 -2.45 -20.44
C ALA A 189 48.69 -3.82 -20.36
N ARG A 190 48.10 -4.89 -20.94
CA ARG A 190 48.58 -6.29 -20.98
C ARG A 190 50.06 -6.51 -21.39
N ARG A 191 50.78 -5.49 -21.85
CA ARG A 191 52.16 -5.60 -22.36
C ARG A 191 53.28 -5.28 -21.36
N ARG A 192 52.99 -4.85 -20.12
CA ARG A 192 54.04 -4.55 -19.11
C ARG A 192 53.61 -4.90 -17.68
N PRO A 193 54.27 -5.85 -16.98
CA PRO A 193 54.12 -5.97 -15.53
C PRO A 193 54.90 -4.86 -14.81
N SER A 194 54.35 -4.32 -13.73
CA SER A 194 55.09 -3.44 -12.81
C SER A 194 54.46 -3.45 -11.42
N SER A 195 55.29 -3.52 -10.38
CA SER A 195 54.87 -3.23 -9.02
C SER A 195 54.65 -1.72 -8.86
N GLU A 196 53.41 -1.30 -8.63
CA GLU A 196 53.06 0.04 -8.14
C GLU A 196 52.42 -0.10 -6.75
N ALA A 197 52.80 0.79 -5.83
CA ALA A 197 52.21 0.86 -4.50
C ALA A 197 50.73 1.27 -4.54
N PHE A 198 50.00 0.90 -3.49
CA PHE A 198 48.60 1.27 -3.29
C PHE A 198 48.40 2.80 -3.34
N SER A 199 47.37 3.26 -4.05
CA SER A 199 47.05 4.69 -4.16
C SER A 199 45.60 4.95 -3.80
N LEU A 200 45.38 5.62 -2.67
CA LEU A 200 44.04 5.97 -2.17
C LEU A 200 43.21 6.72 -3.23
N ARG A 201 43.87 7.61 -4.00
CA ARG A 201 43.23 8.38 -5.09
C ARG A 201 42.70 7.50 -6.22
N SER A 202 43.37 6.40 -6.57
CA SER A 202 42.88 5.50 -7.62
C SER A 202 41.73 4.61 -7.12
N VAL A 203 41.72 4.24 -5.83
CA VAL A 203 40.59 3.51 -5.21
C VAL A 203 39.33 4.38 -5.16
N VAL A 204 39.45 5.62 -4.65
CA VAL A 204 38.33 6.57 -4.54
C VAL A 204 37.72 6.89 -5.92
N LEU A 205 38.56 7.14 -6.92
CA LEU A 205 38.14 7.43 -8.29
C LEU A 205 37.87 6.16 -9.14
N GLY A 206 38.09 4.96 -8.60
CA GLY A 206 37.97 3.68 -9.34
C GLY A 206 38.91 3.52 -10.56
N THR A 207 39.89 4.41 -10.75
CA THR A 207 40.70 4.51 -11.98
C THR A 207 41.78 3.45 -12.08
N SER A 208 42.15 3.07 -13.31
CA SER A 208 43.19 2.07 -13.55
C SER A 208 44.62 2.58 -13.29
N THR A 209 45.36 1.76 -12.54
CA THR A 209 46.79 1.83 -12.24
C THR A 209 47.59 0.94 -13.20
N LYS A 210 48.93 0.88 -13.09
CA LYS A 210 49.71 -0.14 -13.82
C LYS A 210 49.57 -1.54 -13.21
N SER A 211 49.09 -1.67 -11.98
CA SER A 211 48.92 -2.96 -11.30
C SER A 211 47.59 -3.63 -11.67
N ARG A 212 47.68 -4.78 -12.35
CA ARG A 212 46.50 -5.54 -12.78
C ARG A 212 45.67 -6.07 -11.60
N SER A 213 46.30 -6.42 -10.48
CA SER A 213 45.58 -6.87 -9.28
C SER A 213 44.78 -5.73 -8.64
N LEU A 214 45.34 -4.52 -8.51
CA LEU A 214 44.59 -3.35 -8.04
C LEU A 214 43.43 -3.01 -8.99
N ASN A 215 43.66 -3.11 -10.30
CA ASN A 215 42.61 -2.85 -11.30
C ASN A 215 41.47 -3.89 -11.21
N LEU A 216 41.77 -5.16 -10.92
CA LEU A 216 40.76 -6.20 -10.67
C LEU A 216 40.01 -5.95 -9.35
N VAL A 217 40.67 -5.46 -8.30
CA VAL A 217 40.00 -5.03 -7.05
C VAL A 217 39.07 -3.84 -7.29
N HIS A 218 39.49 -2.83 -8.06
CA HIS A 218 38.63 -1.68 -8.41
C HIS A 218 37.38 -2.12 -9.20
N LEU A 219 37.57 -3.06 -10.15
CA LEU A 219 36.45 -3.67 -10.87
C LEU A 219 35.54 -4.42 -9.91
N ALA A 220 36.08 -5.31 -9.06
CA ALA A 220 35.29 -6.13 -8.13
C ALA A 220 34.46 -5.27 -7.17
N ILE A 221 35.02 -4.20 -6.60
CA ILE A 221 34.28 -3.24 -5.75
C ILE A 221 33.09 -2.64 -6.51
N ASN A 222 33.32 -2.14 -7.74
CA ASN A 222 32.24 -1.57 -8.54
C ASN A 222 31.23 -2.63 -9.02
N THR A 223 31.67 -3.87 -9.25
CA THR A 223 30.80 -5.00 -9.61
C THR A 223 29.89 -5.37 -8.43
N ILE A 224 30.41 -5.40 -7.20
CA ILE A 224 29.62 -5.67 -5.98
C ILE A 224 28.57 -4.57 -5.76
N VAL A 225 28.94 -3.30 -5.95
CA VAL A 225 27.97 -2.19 -5.87
C VAL A 225 26.90 -2.31 -6.97
N LEU A 226 27.26 -2.74 -8.18
CA LEU A 226 26.27 -3.00 -9.24
C LEU A 226 25.36 -4.17 -8.86
N LEU A 227 25.91 -5.24 -8.28
CA LEU A 227 25.12 -6.39 -7.84
C LEU A 227 24.11 -6.01 -6.75
N TRP A 228 24.42 -5.04 -5.88
CA TRP A 228 23.44 -4.46 -4.94
C TRP A 228 22.37 -3.63 -5.65
N VAL A 229 22.75 -2.78 -6.62
CA VAL A 229 21.78 -2.03 -7.45
C VAL A 229 20.84 -3.00 -8.18
N LEU A 230 21.38 -4.03 -8.81
CA LEU A 230 20.60 -5.07 -9.50
C LEU A 230 19.74 -5.88 -8.53
N ASP A 231 20.23 -6.14 -7.30
CA ASP A 231 19.45 -6.84 -6.29
C ASP A 231 18.23 -6.02 -5.88
N LEU A 232 18.39 -4.76 -5.45
CA LEU A 232 17.23 -3.90 -5.12
C LEU A 232 16.32 -3.63 -6.33
N TYR A 233 16.89 -3.36 -7.51
CA TYR A 233 16.12 -3.00 -8.71
C TYR A 233 15.24 -4.15 -9.24
N TYR A 234 15.62 -5.41 -8.96
CA TYR A 234 14.88 -6.60 -9.40
C TYR A 234 14.32 -7.46 -8.27
N ALA A 235 14.60 -7.17 -6.99
CA ALA A 235 14.17 -7.97 -5.84
C ALA A 235 12.68 -8.32 -5.83
N PRO A 236 11.74 -7.39 -6.12
CA PRO A 236 10.31 -7.69 -6.09
C PRO A 236 9.85 -8.77 -7.08
N HIS A 237 10.64 -9.06 -8.12
CA HIS A 237 10.25 -9.98 -9.20
C HIS A 237 11.22 -11.15 -9.41
N MET A 238 12.53 -10.95 -9.25
CA MET A 238 13.56 -12.02 -9.39
C MET A 238 13.82 -12.77 -8.09
N PHE A 239 13.63 -12.12 -6.93
CA PHE A 239 13.83 -12.73 -5.62
C PHE A 239 12.60 -12.55 -4.73
N PRO A 240 11.39 -12.92 -5.21
CA PRO A 240 10.23 -12.99 -4.34
C PRO A 240 10.51 -13.93 -3.17
N SER A 241 9.74 -13.77 -2.10
CA SER A 241 9.73 -14.73 -1.00
C SER A 241 9.54 -16.14 -1.55
N HIS A 242 10.38 -17.10 -1.16
CA HIS A 242 10.40 -18.48 -1.70
C HIS A 242 9.13 -19.31 -1.41
N ARG A 243 8.04 -18.67 -1.02
CA ARG A 243 6.72 -19.22 -0.68
C ARG A 243 5.56 -18.33 -1.16
N GLU A 244 5.79 -17.32 -2.01
CA GLU A 244 4.76 -16.33 -2.34
C GLU A 244 3.49 -16.97 -2.96
N SER A 245 3.66 -17.86 -3.93
CA SER A 245 2.55 -18.57 -4.58
C SER A 245 1.81 -19.46 -3.59
N SER A 246 2.57 -20.18 -2.75
CA SER A 246 2.07 -21.04 -1.67
C SER A 246 1.68 -20.30 -0.38
N LEU A 247 1.67 -18.96 -0.38
CA LEU A 247 1.44 -18.16 0.82
C LEU A 247 0.04 -18.42 1.39
N ARG A 248 0.04 -18.90 2.64
CA ARG A 248 -1.15 -19.11 3.46
C ARG A 248 -1.20 -18.07 4.56
N PHE A 249 -2.28 -17.30 4.62
CA PHE A 249 -2.54 -16.38 5.73
C PHE A 249 -4.01 -16.41 6.16
N ALA A 250 -4.23 -16.01 7.40
CA ALA A 250 -5.51 -15.89 8.07
C ALA A 250 -5.40 -14.68 9.02
N ARG A 251 -6.32 -13.71 8.91
CA ARG A 251 -6.35 -12.51 9.75
C ARG A 251 -7.78 -12.02 10.04
N MET A 252 -7.89 -11.10 10.99
CA MET A 252 -9.08 -10.24 11.10
C MET A 252 -9.00 -9.13 10.05
N GLY A 253 -10.14 -8.86 9.41
CA GLY A 253 -10.45 -7.59 8.77
C GLY A 253 -11.14 -6.66 9.77
N HIS A 254 -12.13 -5.90 9.30
CA HIS A 254 -13.06 -5.14 10.12
C HIS A 254 -13.67 -5.99 11.24
N ILE A 255 -13.84 -5.37 12.41
CA ILE A 255 -14.57 -5.90 13.55
C ILE A 255 -15.58 -4.82 13.93
N SER A 256 -16.84 -5.20 14.16
CA SER A 256 -17.88 -4.30 14.65
C SER A 256 -18.35 -4.74 16.04
N PRO A 257 -19.36 -4.07 16.64
CA PRO A 257 -19.96 -4.56 17.88
C PRO A 257 -20.70 -5.89 17.72
N THR A 258 -21.24 -6.19 16.53
CA THR A 258 -22.14 -7.34 16.32
C THR A 258 -21.70 -8.30 15.21
N SER A 259 -20.62 -8.00 14.51
CA SER A 259 -20.02 -8.86 13.51
C SER A 259 -18.49 -8.75 13.44
N ALA A 260 -17.84 -9.69 12.76
CA ALA A 260 -16.41 -9.61 12.49
C ALA A 260 -16.03 -10.28 11.17
N THR A 261 -15.14 -9.61 10.43
CA THR A 261 -14.66 -10.02 9.12
C THR A 261 -13.40 -10.87 9.24
N VAL A 262 -13.42 -12.04 8.61
CA VAL A 262 -12.31 -13.01 8.55
C VAL A 262 -11.75 -13.02 7.14
N HIS A 263 -10.46 -12.69 6.98
CA HIS A 263 -9.78 -12.62 5.69
C HIS A 263 -8.70 -13.71 5.59
N VAL A 264 -8.73 -14.49 4.51
CA VAL A 264 -7.95 -15.71 4.34
C VAL A 264 -7.39 -15.79 2.92
N ARG A 265 -6.12 -16.21 2.78
CA ARG A 265 -5.59 -16.76 1.53
C ARG A 265 -5.14 -18.20 1.74
N TYR A 266 -5.63 -19.13 0.91
CA TYR A 266 -5.31 -20.56 1.04
C TYR A 266 -5.13 -21.24 -0.33
N PRO A 267 -3.95 -21.11 -0.97
CA PRO A 267 -3.68 -21.65 -2.30
C PRO A 267 -3.59 -23.18 -2.33
N THR A 268 -3.90 -23.71 -3.52
CA THR A 268 -3.76 -25.12 -3.88
C THR A 268 -2.29 -25.58 -4.00
N PRO A 269 -2.00 -26.89 -3.82
CA PRO A 269 -2.94 -27.95 -3.47
C PRO A 269 -3.41 -27.84 -2.01
N LEU A 270 -4.73 -27.90 -1.85
CA LEU A 270 -5.35 -28.38 -0.62
C LEU A 270 -4.95 -29.86 -0.43
N PRO A 271 -4.97 -30.42 0.79
CA PRO A 271 -4.83 -31.88 0.92
C PRO A 271 -5.87 -32.54 0.00
N PRO A 272 -5.48 -33.58 -0.75
CA PRO A 272 -6.31 -34.09 -1.85
C PRO A 272 -7.67 -34.52 -1.30
N LEU A 273 -8.72 -34.27 -2.06
CA LEU A 273 -10.10 -34.61 -1.71
C LEU A 273 -10.37 -36.11 -1.90
N THR A 274 -9.47 -36.95 -1.38
CA THR A 274 -9.64 -38.40 -1.30
C THR A 274 -10.76 -38.71 -0.31
N GLY A 275 -11.99 -38.74 -0.82
CA GLY A 275 -13.17 -39.24 -0.15
C GLY A 275 -13.11 -40.75 0.05
N LEU A 276 -12.10 -41.23 0.78
CA LEU A 276 -12.04 -42.61 1.27
C LEU A 276 -12.91 -42.71 2.53
N TRP A 277 -14.22 -42.77 2.29
CA TRP A 277 -15.24 -42.99 3.31
C TRP A 277 -16.13 -44.13 2.88
N ASP A 278 -16.13 -45.21 3.66
CA ASP A 278 -17.20 -46.21 3.61
C ASP A 278 -18.53 -45.55 4.00
N THR A 279 -19.29 -45.08 3.00
CA THR A 279 -20.73 -44.95 3.17
C THR A 279 -21.29 -46.36 3.25
N GLY A 280 -21.45 -46.86 4.48
CA GLY A 280 -22.11 -48.12 4.80
C GLY A 280 -23.62 -48.08 4.50
N LEU A 281 -23.94 -47.92 3.21
CA LEU A 281 -25.25 -47.92 2.59
C LEU A 281 -25.12 -48.68 1.27
N ASP A 282 -25.71 -49.86 1.22
CA ASP A 282 -25.68 -50.74 0.05
C ASP A 282 -26.51 -50.17 -1.10
N ASP A 283 -25.87 -49.45 -2.04
CA ASP A 283 -26.41 -49.23 -3.38
C ASP A 283 -25.25 -49.20 -4.41
N VAL A 284 -25.45 -49.86 -5.55
CA VAL A 284 -24.34 -50.26 -6.45
C VAL A 284 -24.21 -49.29 -7.64
N GLY A 285 -23.24 -48.37 -7.57
CA GLY A 285 -22.91 -47.45 -8.67
C GLY A 285 -21.53 -46.81 -8.53
N GLU A 286 -20.62 -47.18 -9.45
CA GLU A 286 -19.29 -46.60 -9.77
C GLU A 286 -18.53 -45.76 -8.72
N LEU A 287 -17.34 -46.26 -8.34
CA LEU A 287 -16.30 -45.46 -7.69
C LEU A 287 -15.74 -44.41 -8.67
N THR A 288 -16.29 -43.20 -8.66
CA THR A 288 -15.69 -42.06 -9.37
C THR A 288 -14.50 -41.52 -8.61
N ASP A 289 -13.34 -41.39 -9.27
CA ASP A 289 -12.26 -40.51 -8.79
C ASP A 289 -12.80 -39.10 -8.54
N ALA A 290 -12.32 -38.45 -7.48
CA ALA A 290 -12.68 -37.07 -7.10
C ALA A 290 -12.04 -36.03 -8.05
N SER A 291 -12.41 -36.08 -9.33
CA SER A 291 -11.86 -35.26 -10.42
C SER A 291 -12.23 -33.78 -10.31
N THR A 292 -13.30 -33.44 -9.56
CA THR A 292 -13.72 -32.07 -9.26
C THR A 292 -13.35 -31.68 -7.83
N ILE A 293 -12.52 -30.64 -7.71
CA ILE A 293 -12.20 -30.02 -6.42
C ILE A 293 -13.43 -29.22 -5.96
N ASN A 294 -13.84 -29.40 -4.69
CA ASN A 294 -14.89 -28.59 -4.08
C ASN A 294 -14.45 -27.11 -4.02
N GLU A 295 -15.19 -26.23 -4.69
CA GLU A 295 -14.94 -24.78 -4.80
C GLU A 295 -15.03 -24.05 -3.46
N ALA A 296 -15.76 -24.61 -2.49
CA ALA A 296 -15.89 -24.14 -1.11
C ALA A 296 -15.33 -25.17 -0.10
N PRO A 297 -14.01 -25.44 -0.09
CA PRO A 297 -13.41 -26.58 0.61
C PRO A 297 -13.14 -26.31 2.10
N LEU A 298 -13.11 -25.02 2.50
CA LEU A 298 -12.88 -24.57 3.87
C LEU A 298 -14.13 -23.92 4.46
N ARG A 299 -14.27 -24.01 5.79
CA ARG A 299 -15.27 -23.31 6.59
C ARG A 299 -14.60 -22.54 7.72
N VAL A 300 -15.06 -21.32 7.99
CA VAL A 300 -14.74 -20.60 9.22
C VAL A 300 -15.58 -21.18 10.36
N ILE A 301 -14.94 -21.59 11.44
CA ILE A 301 -15.62 -22.03 12.67
C ILE A 301 -15.13 -21.18 13.84
N TRP A 302 -16.04 -20.85 14.76
CA TRP A 302 -15.78 -19.87 15.82
C TRP A 302 -16.51 -20.25 17.12
N ARG A 303 -16.09 -19.67 18.24
CA ARG A 303 -16.79 -19.78 19.53
C ARG A 303 -16.49 -18.59 20.43
N ARG A 304 -17.40 -18.32 21.39
CA ARG A 304 -17.13 -17.39 22.50
C ARG A 304 -16.08 -18.00 23.43
N VAL A 305 -15.10 -17.22 23.86
CA VAL A 305 -14.20 -17.61 24.94
C VAL A 305 -14.94 -17.43 26.27
N ALA A 306 -14.98 -18.48 27.09
CA ALA A 306 -15.49 -18.40 28.46
C ALA A 306 -14.51 -17.61 29.34
N ASP A 307 -15.02 -16.75 30.21
CA ASP A 307 -14.20 -16.10 31.23
C ASP A 307 -13.96 -17.07 32.40
N GLN A 308 -12.84 -16.94 33.13
CA GLN A 308 -12.40 -17.99 34.07
C GLN A 308 -13.36 -18.22 35.26
N ASP A 309 -14.24 -17.28 35.55
CA ASP A 309 -15.23 -17.35 36.61
C ASP A 309 -16.58 -17.98 36.17
N ASP A 310 -16.76 -18.35 34.90
CA ASP A 310 -17.96 -19.03 34.36
C ASP A 310 -18.08 -20.50 34.87
N ASN A 311 -18.14 -20.69 36.18
CA ASN A 311 -18.51 -21.96 36.85
C ASN A 311 -20.01 -22.28 36.74
N ALA A 312 -20.68 -21.76 35.70
CA ALA A 312 -22.07 -22.07 35.42
C ALA A 312 -22.21 -23.56 35.04
N PRO A 313 -23.15 -24.31 35.64
CA PRO A 313 -23.41 -25.68 35.22
C PRO A 313 -23.89 -25.68 33.77
N ALA A 314 -23.43 -26.67 32.99
CA ALA A 314 -23.74 -26.79 31.57
C ALA A 314 -25.24 -27.08 31.34
N LEU A 315 -26.03 -26.00 31.27
CA LEU A 315 -27.41 -26.03 30.80
C LEU A 315 -27.41 -26.42 29.31
N ASN A 316 -28.42 -27.19 28.88
CA ASN A 316 -28.62 -27.53 27.46
C ASN A 316 -29.20 -26.34 26.68
N THR A 317 -28.56 -25.18 26.76
CA THR A 317 -28.84 -24.01 25.91
C THR A 317 -27.99 -24.06 24.64
N VAL A 318 -28.44 -23.37 23.60
CA VAL A 318 -27.90 -23.49 22.22
C VAL A 318 -26.51 -22.85 22.05
N ARG A 319 -25.88 -22.33 23.13
CA ARG A 319 -24.62 -21.56 23.08
C ARG A 319 -23.66 -21.90 24.25
N ASP A 320 -23.24 -23.17 24.38
CA ASP A 320 -22.12 -23.56 25.27
C ASP A 320 -20.80 -22.95 24.74
N PRO A 321 -20.05 -22.14 25.50
CA PRO A 321 -18.84 -21.48 25.01
C PRO A 321 -17.71 -22.45 24.60
N ARG A 322 -17.78 -23.72 24.99
CA ARG A 322 -16.81 -24.75 24.58
C ARG A 322 -17.11 -25.29 23.17
N ARG A 323 -18.34 -25.14 22.68
CA ARG A 323 -18.81 -25.62 21.38
C ARG A 323 -18.30 -24.73 20.25
N TRP A 324 -17.82 -25.33 19.17
CA TRP A 324 -17.52 -24.63 17.92
C TRP A 324 -18.79 -24.47 17.09
N GLU A 325 -19.18 -23.23 16.78
CA GLU A 325 -20.27 -22.92 15.86
C GLU A 325 -19.79 -22.93 14.40
N ARG A 326 -20.71 -23.27 13.50
CA ARG A 326 -20.45 -23.38 12.06
C ARG A 326 -20.68 -22.04 11.37
N GLY A 327 -19.62 -21.24 11.25
CA GLY A 327 -19.60 -20.05 10.41
C GLY A 327 -19.62 -20.36 8.90
N PRO A 328 -19.41 -19.34 8.04
CA PRO A 328 -19.57 -19.44 6.59
C PRO A 328 -18.54 -20.34 5.90
N LEU A 329 -18.90 -20.76 4.70
CA LEU A 329 -18.00 -21.42 3.75
C LEU A 329 -17.10 -20.39 3.05
N LEU A 330 -15.88 -20.79 2.69
CA LEU A 330 -14.93 -19.98 1.94
C LEU A 330 -14.78 -20.51 0.51
N THR A 331 -15.33 -19.78 -0.45
CA THR A 331 -15.11 -20.04 -1.88
C THR A 331 -13.71 -19.54 -2.25
N LEU A 332 -12.82 -20.46 -2.62
CA LEU A 332 -11.39 -20.17 -2.83
C LEU A 332 -11.04 -20.54 -4.27
N THR A 333 -10.70 -19.55 -5.11
CA THR A 333 -10.54 -19.74 -6.55
C THR A 333 -9.24 -19.12 -7.07
N ASN A 334 -8.71 -19.62 -8.19
CA ASN A 334 -7.59 -18.96 -8.86
C ASN A 334 -7.95 -17.56 -9.41
N ALA A 335 -9.24 -17.32 -9.67
CA ALA A 335 -9.76 -16.03 -10.11
C ALA A 335 -9.63 -14.95 -9.02
N THR A 336 -9.66 -15.32 -7.73
CA THR A 336 -9.45 -14.44 -6.58
C THR A 336 -8.08 -14.60 -5.91
N ASP A 337 -7.08 -15.17 -6.60
CA ASP A 337 -5.79 -15.59 -6.05
C ASP A 337 -5.87 -16.42 -4.76
N TRP A 338 -6.91 -17.24 -4.66
CA TRP A 338 -7.24 -18.05 -3.50
C TRP A 338 -7.43 -17.22 -2.23
N THR A 339 -7.75 -15.93 -2.35
CA THR A 339 -8.28 -15.12 -1.25
C THR A 339 -9.79 -15.28 -1.14
N ALA A 340 -10.27 -15.21 0.09
CA ALA A 340 -11.68 -15.21 0.45
C ALA A 340 -11.89 -14.38 1.72
N VAL A 341 -13.09 -13.80 1.84
CA VAL A 341 -13.54 -13.08 3.04
C VAL A 341 -14.85 -13.70 3.53
N ALA A 342 -15.02 -13.74 4.85
CA ALA A 342 -16.17 -14.27 5.54
C ALA A 342 -16.60 -13.33 6.67
N GLU A 343 -17.87 -12.92 6.69
CA GLU A 343 -18.44 -12.25 7.87
C GLU A 343 -18.95 -13.28 8.90
N LEU A 344 -18.71 -12.99 10.17
CA LEU A 344 -19.29 -13.66 11.32
C LEU A 344 -20.36 -12.75 11.96
N PRO A 345 -21.66 -12.92 11.65
CA PRO A 345 -22.73 -12.09 12.22
C PRO A 345 -23.20 -12.58 13.61
N ASP A 346 -24.18 -11.87 14.18
CA ASP A 346 -24.90 -12.21 15.43
C ASP A 346 -24.01 -12.38 16.68
N LEU A 347 -22.87 -11.69 16.69
CA LEU A 347 -21.95 -11.64 17.83
C LEU A 347 -22.46 -10.65 18.89
N TRP A 348 -22.16 -10.93 20.15
CA TRP A 348 -22.32 -9.97 21.24
C TRP A 348 -21.20 -8.91 21.24
N PRO A 349 -21.49 -7.62 21.52
CA PRO A 349 -20.49 -6.57 21.74
C PRO A 349 -19.54 -6.85 22.91
N ALA A 350 -18.36 -6.21 22.88
CA ALA A 350 -17.33 -6.28 23.92
C ALA A 350 -17.03 -7.71 24.43
N THR A 351 -17.08 -8.70 23.54
CA THR A 351 -17.01 -10.12 23.90
C THR A 351 -15.83 -10.79 23.20
N LYS A 352 -15.11 -11.63 23.95
CA LYS A 352 -13.96 -12.40 23.43
C LYS A 352 -14.45 -13.61 22.64
N TYR A 353 -13.90 -13.80 21.46
CA TYR A 353 -14.14 -14.94 20.59
C TYR A 353 -12.81 -15.53 20.13
N GLU A 354 -12.85 -16.77 19.65
CA GLU A 354 -11.76 -17.35 18.88
C GLU A 354 -12.29 -18.09 17.65
N TRP A 355 -11.55 -18.06 16.55
CA TRP A 355 -11.92 -18.70 15.30
C TRP A 355 -10.79 -19.55 14.71
N ARG A 356 -11.16 -20.49 13.85
CA ARG A 356 -10.28 -21.38 13.08
C ARG A 356 -10.87 -21.70 11.72
N LEU A 357 -10.04 -22.27 10.86
CA LEU A 357 -10.48 -22.92 9.63
C LEU A 357 -10.59 -24.43 9.82
N ALA A 358 -11.63 -25.01 9.22
CA ALA A 358 -11.84 -26.45 9.15
C ALA A 358 -12.09 -26.89 7.70
N PHE A 359 -11.64 -28.09 7.36
CA PHE A 359 -11.93 -28.73 6.07
C PHE A 359 -13.37 -29.24 6.06
N VAL A 360 -14.13 -28.90 5.01
CA VAL A 360 -15.56 -29.25 4.91
C VAL A 360 -15.77 -30.76 4.76
N HIS A 361 -14.87 -31.45 4.06
CA HIS A 361 -14.99 -32.87 3.70
C HIS A 361 -14.79 -33.86 4.86
N ASN A 362 -14.14 -33.46 5.96
CA ASN A 362 -13.89 -34.32 7.13
C ASN A 362 -14.08 -33.62 8.49
N ASN A 363 -14.46 -32.33 8.50
CA ASN A 363 -14.62 -31.49 9.71
C ASN A 363 -13.36 -31.37 10.59
N THR A 364 -12.17 -31.67 10.08
CA THR A 364 -10.90 -31.49 10.82
C THR A 364 -10.38 -30.05 10.70
N PHE A 365 -9.66 -29.58 11.72
CA PHE A 365 -8.97 -28.27 11.66
C PHE A 365 -7.88 -28.28 10.58
N THR A 366 -7.76 -27.18 9.83
CA THR A 366 -6.65 -27.00 8.88
C THR A 366 -5.31 -26.79 9.60
N PRO A 367 -4.16 -27.13 9.00
CA PRO A 367 -2.84 -26.83 9.55
C PRO A 367 -2.48 -25.34 9.72
N MET A 368 -3.25 -24.42 9.11
CA MET A 368 -3.05 -22.97 9.20
C MET A 368 -4.42 -22.29 9.28
N PRO A 369 -4.77 -21.61 10.40
CA PRO A 369 -3.92 -21.36 11.58
C PRO A 369 -3.76 -22.61 12.47
N ASP A 370 -2.55 -22.81 13.00
CA ASP A 370 -2.16 -23.95 13.87
C ASP A 370 -2.83 -23.90 15.26
N ARG A 371 -3.30 -22.71 15.66
CA ARG A 371 -4.04 -22.43 16.90
C ARG A 371 -5.34 -21.68 16.60
N PRO A 372 -6.25 -21.53 17.58
CA PRO A 372 -7.29 -20.52 17.51
C PRO A 372 -6.70 -19.11 17.35
N ILE A 373 -7.30 -18.29 16.48
CA ILE A 373 -7.04 -16.85 16.43
C ILE A 373 -8.06 -16.17 17.34
N PRO A 374 -7.63 -15.53 18.44
CA PRO A 374 -8.53 -14.78 19.31
C PRO A 374 -8.86 -13.41 18.70
N PHE A 375 -10.06 -12.92 18.96
CA PHE A 375 -10.45 -11.54 18.72
C PHE A 375 -11.46 -11.09 19.78
N MET A 376 -11.78 -9.81 19.79
CA MET A 376 -12.80 -9.24 20.66
C MET A 376 -13.66 -8.29 19.84
N THR A 377 -14.97 -8.48 19.86
CA THR A 377 -15.91 -7.52 19.25
C THR A 377 -15.80 -6.16 19.92
N TRP A 378 -16.06 -5.11 19.15
CA TRP A 378 -16.02 -3.76 19.69
C TRP A 378 -17.18 -3.53 20.68
N PRO A 379 -17.06 -2.57 21.61
CA PRO A 379 -18.17 -2.20 22.49
C PRO A 379 -19.31 -1.52 21.72
N ASP A 380 -20.55 -1.68 22.19
CA ASP A 380 -21.72 -1.01 21.57
C ASP A 380 -21.65 0.51 21.80
N PRO A 381 -21.62 1.35 20.74
CA PRO A 381 -21.70 2.80 20.83
C PRO A 381 -22.78 3.32 21.78
N ARG A 382 -23.95 2.67 21.83
CA ARG A 382 -25.09 3.07 22.68
C ARG A 382 -24.79 3.01 24.18
N LEU A 383 -23.79 2.22 24.58
CA LEU A 383 -23.36 2.11 25.99
C LEU A 383 -22.37 3.20 26.39
N SER A 384 -21.86 4.01 25.45
CA SER A 384 -20.97 5.14 25.72
C SER A 384 -21.56 6.08 26.77
N ALA A 385 -22.73 6.66 26.49
CA ALA A 385 -23.38 7.65 27.36
C ALA A 385 -23.64 7.12 28.78
N TYR A 386 -24.09 5.87 28.89
CA TYR A 386 -24.29 5.20 30.18
C TYR A 386 -22.98 4.99 30.96
N ARG A 387 -21.88 4.65 30.27
CA ARG A 387 -20.56 4.60 30.91
C ARG A 387 -20.07 5.98 31.34
N LYS A 388 -20.30 7.04 30.55
CA LYS A 388 -19.93 8.43 30.95
C LYS A 388 -20.67 8.88 32.21
N THR A 389 -21.97 8.60 32.33
CA THR A 389 -22.70 8.90 33.57
C THR A 389 -22.17 8.10 34.76
N LYS A 390 -21.85 6.80 34.58
CA LYS A 390 -21.25 5.99 35.65
C LYS A 390 -19.81 6.37 35.99
N PHE A 391 -19.07 6.95 35.06
CA PHE A 391 -17.73 7.49 35.30
C PHE A 391 -17.82 8.76 36.15
N ALA A 392 -18.69 9.70 35.79
CA ALA A 392 -18.94 10.94 36.53
C ALA A 392 -19.51 10.70 37.95
N GLU A 393 -20.34 9.67 38.15
CA GLU A 393 -20.90 9.32 39.46
C GLU A 393 -19.87 8.78 40.48
N ASN A 394 -18.74 8.21 40.03
CA ASN A 394 -17.92 7.35 40.88
C ASN A 394 -16.76 8.06 41.61
N GLU A 395 -16.41 9.29 41.24
CA GLU A 395 -15.24 10.08 41.74
C GLU A 395 -13.87 9.35 41.77
N ALA A 396 -13.78 8.15 41.18
CA ALA A 396 -12.60 7.30 41.24
C ALA A 396 -11.45 7.89 40.41
N PRO A 397 -10.18 7.76 40.85
CA PRO A 397 -9.04 8.26 40.09
C PRO A 397 -8.98 7.60 38.72
N VAL A 398 -8.98 8.45 37.68
CA VAL A 398 -8.98 8.03 36.28
C VAL A 398 -7.78 7.15 36.00
N SER A 399 -8.02 5.90 35.58
CA SER A 399 -6.92 5.00 35.24
C SER A 399 -6.43 5.26 33.82
N ASP A 400 -5.11 5.35 33.66
CA ASP A 400 -4.43 5.33 32.35
C ASP A 400 -4.50 3.96 31.67
N ALA A 401 -5.03 2.92 32.33
CA ALA A 401 -5.31 1.63 31.68
C ALA A 401 -6.44 1.79 30.64
N ILE A 402 -6.21 1.27 29.43
CA ILE A 402 -7.11 1.34 28.27
C ILE A 402 -7.92 0.02 28.14
N PRO A 403 -9.13 -0.11 28.73
CA PRO A 403 -9.81 -1.40 28.87
C PRO A 403 -10.30 -1.92 27.52
N LEU A 404 -10.20 -3.23 27.28
CA LEU A 404 -10.58 -3.83 26.00
C LEU A 404 -12.07 -3.65 25.67
N ASP A 405 -12.90 -3.51 26.70
CA ASP A 405 -14.36 -3.41 26.65
C ASP A 405 -14.90 -1.97 26.71
N ASP A 406 -14.04 -0.95 26.78
CA ASP A 406 -14.49 0.43 26.94
C ASP A 406 -14.78 1.11 25.58
N PRO A 407 -16.03 1.56 25.32
CA PRO A 407 -16.34 2.44 24.18
C PRO A 407 -15.72 3.83 24.31
N ASN A 408 -15.40 4.27 25.53
CA ASN A 408 -14.99 5.65 25.78
C ASN A 408 -13.47 5.82 25.93
N HIS A 409 -12.69 4.74 25.94
CA HIS A 409 -11.23 4.83 26.03
C HIS A 409 -10.55 3.74 25.18
N PHE A 410 -9.93 4.17 24.09
CA PHE A 410 -9.27 3.26 23.14
C PHE A 410 -8.06 3.91 22.47
N LYS A 411 -7.27 3.09 21.77
CA LYS A 411 -6.13 3.57 20.99
C LYS A 411 -6.14 2.94 19.60
N PHE A 412 -5.70 3.70 18.61
CA PHE A 412 -5.42 3.22 17.25
C PHE A 412 -4.16 3.91 16.73
N ALA A 413 -3.69 3.55 15.53
CA ALA A 413 -2.60 4.26 14.88
C ALA A 413 -2.80 4.34 13.37
N ALA A 414 -2.24 5.39 12.76
CA ALA A 414 -2.29 5.65 11.33
C ALA A 414 -0.88 5.60 10.70
N PHE A 415 -0.80 5.06 9.49
CA PHE A 415 0.44 4.96 8.71
C PHE A 415 0.15 4.88 7.20
N SER A 416 1.18 5.10 6.38
CA SER A 416 1.18 4.93 4.91
C SER A 416 2.58 4.57 4.43
N CYS A 417 2.79 4.40 3.13
CA CYS A 417 4.12 4.38 2.49
C CYS A 417 5.04 3.26 3.01
N VAL A 418 4.80 2.05 2.52
CA VAL A 418 5.48 0.81 2.90
C VAL A 418 6.28 0.24 1.73
N LYS A 419 7.61 0.37 1.78
CA LYS A 419 8.51 -0.33 0.85
C LYS A 419 9.36 -1.41 1.54
N PRO A 420 9.15 -2.70 1.21
CA PRO A 420 10.04 -3.76 1.63
C PRO A 420 11.48 -3.61 1.09
N ASP A 421 12.46 -4.05 1.89
CA ASP A 421 13.91 -3.99 1.62
C ASP A 421 14.48 -2.59 1.33
N PHE A 422 13.78 -1.53 1.77
CA PHE A 422 14.28 -0.16 1.72
C PHE A 422 14.30 0.50 3.13
N PRO A 423 15.31 1.34 3.47
CA PRO A 423 16.56 1.59 2.75
C PRO A 423 17.51 0.38 2.73
N TYR A 424 17.97 -0.02 1.55
CA TYR A 424 18.62 -1.32 1.30
C TYR A 424 19.86 -1.57 2.16
N HIS A 425 19.94 -2.77 2.74
CA HIS A 425 21.02 -3.17 3.63
C HIS A 425 21.89 -4.30 3.02
N PRO A 426 23.21 -4.12 2.83
CA PRO A 426 24.06 -5.10 2.14
C PRO A 426 24.06 -6.52 2.70
N ALA A 427 23.72 -6.75 3.96
CA ALA A 427 23.62 -8.10 4.52
C ALA A 427 22.39 -8.91 4.01
N GLN A 428 21.43 -8.25 3.33
CA GLN A 428 20.28 -8.88 2.68
C GLN A 428 20.63 -9.47 1.30
N PHE A 429 21.80 -9.13 0.74
CA PHE A 429 22.24 -9.52 -0.60
C PHE A 429 22.28 -11.05 -0.77
N TRP A 430 21.58 -11.56 -1.79
CA TRP A 430 21.40 -13.00 -2.01
C TRP A 430 22.70 -13.79 -2.13
N GLY A 431 23.79 -13.17 -2.61
CA GLY A 431 25.09 -13.86 -2.78
C GLY A 431 25.76 -14.30 -1.48
N TRP A 432 25.42 -13.69 -0.34
CA TRP A 432 26.02 -14.02 0.97
C TRP A 432 25.05 -13.99 2.17
N ASN A 433 23.79 -13.59 2.01
CA ASN A 433 22.85 -13.57 3.14
C ASN A 433 22.67 -14.96 3.78
N TRP A 434 22.70 -16.02 2.97
CA TRP A 434 22.71 -17.42 3.41
C TRP A 434 23.92 -17.76 4.28
N LEU A 435 25.10 -17.21 3.96
CA LEU A 435 26.34 -17.43 4.70
C LEU A 435 26.31 -16.68 6.04
N LEU A 436 25.84 -15.43 6.05
CA LEU A 436 25.63 -14.67 7.28
C LEU A 436 24.61 -15.37 8.20
N ARG A 437 23.53 -15.89 7.63
CA ARG A 437 22.52 -16.66 8.38
C ARG A 437 23.03 -18.01 8.88
N TRP A 438 23.88 -18.69 8.12
CA TRP A 438 24.57 -19.91 8.57
C TRP A 438 25.53 -19.64 9.73
N LEU A 439 26.17 -18.45 9.75
CA LEU A 439 26.97 -17.95 10.88
C LEU A 439 26.12 -17.43 12.07
N GLY A 440 24.79 -17.52 12.01
CA GLY A 440 23.90 -17.02 13.07
C GLY A 440 23.79 -15.48 13.13
N LEU A 441 24.28 -14.76 12.12
CA LEU A 441 24.27 -13.30 12.08
C LEU A 441 22.96 -12.80 11.47
N GLY A 442 22.23 -11.95 12.20
CA GLY A 442 21.03 -11.28 11.70
C GLY A 442 19.89 -12.24 11.36
N THR A 443 19.81 -13.40 12.03
CA THR A 443 18.84 -14.49 11.79
C THR A 443 17.49 -14.31 12.49
N GLU A 444 17.42 -13.37 13.44
CA GLU A 444 16.22 -13.00 14.18
C GLU A 444 15.07 -12.54 13.26
N GLN A 445 13.83 -12.60 13.77
CA GLN A 445 12.67 -12.10 13.02
C GLN A 445 12.79 -10.58 12.87
N GLY A 446 12.77 -10.10 11.62
CA GLY A 446 13.08 -8.71 11.33
C GLY A 446 14.57 -8.37 11.40
N GLY A 447 15.46 -9.38 11.32
CA GLY A 447 16.91 -9.22 11.36
C GLY A 447 17.54 -8.70 10.07
N ILE A 448 18.77 -8.20 10.18
CA ILE A 448 19.47 -7.43 9.11
C ILE A 448 19.84 -8.24 7.85
N THR A 449 19.69 -9.57 7.88
CA THR A 449 19.86 -10.47 6.72
C THR A 449 18.53 -10.92 6.10
N SER A 450 17.40 -10.59 6.72
CA SER A 450 16.10 -10.93 6.16
C SER A 450 15.85 -10.11 4.90
N ARG A 451 15.51 -10.79 3.80
CA ARG A 451 14.89 -10.16 2.63
C ARG A 451 13.41 -9.93 2.91
N ASN A 452 12.78 -9.10 2.08
CA ASN A 452 11.41 -8.66 2.21
C ASN A 452 11.10 -8.14 3.63
N ARG A 453 12.06 -7.40 4.19
CA ARG A 453 12.00 -6.80 5.54
C ARG A 453 11.36 -5.43 5.46
N ILE A 454 10.53 -5.10 6.44
CA ILE A 454 9.88 -3.79 6.55
C ILE A 454 10.21 -3.25 7.96
N PRO A 455 11.32 -2.49 8.13
CA PRO A 455 11.79 -2.14 9.46
C PRO A 455 10.80 -1.30 10.27
N GLY A 456 9.89 -0.54 9.61
CA GLY A 456 8.80 0.17 10.28
C GLY A 456 7.89 -0.75 11.10
N PHE A 457 7.39 -1.85 10.52
CA PHE A 457 6.62 -2.86 11.26
C PHE A 457 7.47 -3.58 12.33
N ASP A 458 8.78 -3.71 12.13
CA ASP A 458 9.66 -4.30 13.16
C ASP A 458 9.86 -3.37 14.37
N LEU A 459 9.96 -2.06 14.14
CA LEU A 459 10.04 -1.04 15.19
C LEU A 459 8.69 -0.88 15.91
N MET A 460 7.58 -0.80 15.17
CA MET A 460 6.22 -0.79 15.73
C MET A 460 5.98 -2.03 16.59
N ALA A 461 6.27 -3.23 16.09
CA ALA A 461 6.10 -4.46 16.86
C ALA A 461 7.07 -4.59 18.05
N ASN A 462 8.20 -3.86 18.07
CA ASN A 462 9.05 -3.74 19.25
C ASN A 462 8.43 -2.80 20.28
N HIS A 463 8.01 -1.59 19.88
CA HIS A 463 7.35 -0.59 20.73
C HIS A 463 6.09 -1.12 21.44
N LEU A 464 5.25 -1.85 20.69
CA LEU A 464 4.05 -2.51 21.20
C LEU A 464 4.36 -3.71 22.12
N ALA A 465 5.60 -4.21 22.16
CA ALA A 465 6.04 -5.28 23.06
C ALA A 465 6.89 -4.78 24.25
N SER A 466 7.60 -3.65 24.10
CA SER A 466 8.38 -3.01 25.17
C SER A 466 7.53 -2.14 26.09
N SER A 467 6.33 -1.76 25.66
CA SER A 467 5.33 -1.11 26.51
C SER A 467 4.98 -2.02 27.69
N SER A 468 5.45 -1.69 28.90
CA SER A 468 5.38 -2.56 30.10
C SER A 468 3.97 -2.97 30.54
N HIS A 469 2.94 -2.27 30.07
CA HIS A 469 1.55 -2.64 30.24
C HIS A 469 1.21 -3.77 29.25
N ARG A 470 0.65 -4.89 29.72
CA ARG A 470 0.24 -6.05 28.88
C ARG A 470 -0.97 -5.77 27.96
N LEU A 471 -1.14 -4.51 27.58
CA LEU A 471 -2.20 -3.92 26.77
C LEU A 471 -1.60 -2.77 25.96
N SER A 472 -0.77 -3.06 24.96
CA SER A 472 -0.47 -2.12 23.88
C SER A 472 -1.73 -1.94 23.04
N GLY A 473 -2.63 -1.09 23.56
CA GLY A 473 -4.07 -1.14 23.31
C GLY A 473 -4.59 -0.71 21.94
N LEU A 474 -3.82 -0.91 20.87
CA LEU A 474 -4.27 -0.66 19.51
C LEU A 474 -5.45 -1.59 19.17
N ARG A 475 -6.62 -1.01 18.86
CA ARG A 475 -7.83 -1.74 18.46
C ARG A 475 -7.83 -2.08 16.96
N PHE A 476 -7.20 -1.22 16.16
CA PHE A 476 -6.99 -1.35 14.73
C PHE A 476 -5.83 -0.44 14.30
N LEU A 477 -5.36 -0.62 13.07
CA LEU A 477 -4.56 0.34 12.33
C LEU A 477 -5.37 0.90 11.16
N LEU A 478 -5.16 2.19 10.88
CA LEU A 478 -5.53 2.81 9.61
C LEU A 478 -4.29 2.83 8.71
N GLU A 479 -4.47 2.33 7.50
CA GLU A 479 -3.46 2.27 6.45
C GLU A 479 -3.92 3.17 5.30
N LEU A 480 -3.16 4.25 5.08
CA LEU A 480 -3.57 5.41 4.28
C LEU A 480 -2.99 5.38 2.84
N GLY A 481 -2.73 4.19 2.30
CA GLY A 481 -2.17 3.97 0.96
C GLY A 481 -0.65 3.80 0.90
N ASP A 482 -0.15 3.61 -0.32
CA ASP A 482 1.24 3.29 -0.66
C ASP A 482 1.72 1.98 -0.01
N LEU A 483 0.90 0.94 -0.06
CA LEU A 483 1.17 -0.33 0.61
C LEU A 483 2.06 -1.29 -0.20
N ILE A 484 2.13 -1.14 -1.53
CA ILE A 484 2.93 -2.05 -2.40
C ILE A 484 3.99 -1.40 -3.30
N TYR A 485 3.85 -0.14 -3.74
CA TYR A 485 4.72 0.49 -4.74
C TYR A 485 4.89 -0.32 -6.04
N ALA A 486 3.81 -0.41 -6.82
CA ALA A 486 3.70 -1.20 -8.05
C ALA A 486 4.66 -0.80 -9.19
N ASP A 487 5.17 0.43 -9.14
CA ASP A 487 5.93 1.12 -10.18
C ASP A 487 7.36 1.51 -9.77
N VAL A 488 7.68 1.45 -8.48
CA VAL A 488 9.00 1.81 -7.92
C VAL A 488 9.72 0.55 -7.42
N PRO A 489 10.99 0.27 -7.79
CA PRO A 489 11.90 1.03 -8.66
C PRO A 489 11.60 0.88 -10.15
N ARG A 490 10.65 0.01 -10.50
CA ARG A 490 10.25 -0.29 -11.86
C ARG A 490 8.84 -0.87 -11.85
N TYR A 491 8.02 -0.47 -12.83
CA TYR A 491 6.72 -1.08 -13.09
C TYR A 491 6.81 -2.56 -13.52
N GLY A 492 6.07 -3.41 -12.80
CA GLY A 492 5.92 -4.84 -13.05
C GLY A 492 5.01 -5.19 -14.24
N GLY A 493 4.41 -4.19 -14.88
CA GLY A 493 3.47 -4.37 -16.00
C GLY A 493 2.02 -4.57 -15.55
N PRO A 494 1.04 -4.35 -16.45
CA PRO A 494 -0.38 -4.21 -16.11
C PRO A 494 -1.11 -5.52 -15.82
N SER A 495 -0.41 -6.62 -15.53
CA SER A 495 -1.05 -7.91 -15.27
C SER A 495 -1.49 -8.00 -13.81
N VAL A 496 -2.67 -8.57 -13.54
CA VAL A 496 -3.16 -8.79 -12.16
C VAL A 496 -2.17 -9.65 -11.35
N GLU A 497 -1.44 -10.55 -12.00
CA GLU A 497 -0.39 -11.36 -11.38
C GLU A 497 0.82 -10.51 -10.94
N SER A 498 1.17 -9.44 -11.67
CA SER A 498 2.23 -8.49 -11.28
C SER A 498 1.88 -7.79 -9.97
N TYR A 499 0.64 -7.30 -9.82
CA TYR A 499 0.16 -6.66 -8.60
C TYR A 499 0.02 -7.67 -7.45
N ARG A 500 -0.57 -8.85 -7.71
CA ARG A 500 -0.65 -9.96 -6.74
C ARG A 500 0.72 -10.40 -6.24
N GLN A 501 1.76 -10.40 -7.08
CA GLN A 501 3.12 -10.73 -6.65
C GLN A 501 3.60 -9.82 -5.51
N LEU A 502 3.35 -8.51 -5.63
CA LEU A 502 3.75 -7.53 -4.62
C LEU A 502 2.96 -7.71 -3.31
N TYR A 503 1.64 -7.90 -3.39
CA TYR A 503 0.82 -8.21 -2.21
C TYR A 503 1.20 -9.55 -1.54
N ARG A 504 1.48 -10.61 -2.30
CA ARG A 504 2.00 -11.86 -1.74
C ARG A 504 3.33 -11.63 -1.04
N ASN A 505 4.23 -10.83 -1.60
CA ASN A 505 5.48 -10.51 -0.91
C ASN A 505 5.23 -9.72 0.37
N LEU A 506 4.46 -8.63 0.34
CA LEU A 506 4.06 -7.89 1.55
C LEU A 506 3.53 -8.82 2.66
N PHE A 507 2.51 -9.65 2.37
CA PHE A 507 1.92 -10.57 3.35
C PHE A 507 2.86 -11.73 3.74
N ALA A 508 3.83 -12.09 2.89
CA ALA A 508 4.90 -13.03 3.23
C ALA A 508 6.01 -12.40 4.11
N SER A 509 6.04 -11.08 4.29
CA SER A 509 7.06 -10.39 5.10
C SER A 509 7.00 -10.83 6.55
N SER A 510 8.15 -11.28 7.09
CA SER A 510 8.24 -11.63 8.50
C SER A 510 8.06 -10.41 9.43
N SER A 511 8.24 -9.19 8.92
CA SER A 511 8.02 -7.94 9.66
C SER A 511 6.51 -7.64 9.74
N PHE A 512 5.81 -7.62 8.60
CA PHE A 512 4.36 -7.34 8.56
C PHE A 512 3.54 -8.40 9.32
N GLN A 513 3.96 -9.67 9.27
CA GLN A 513 3.36 -10.78 10.02
C GLN A 513 3.38 -10.61 11.55
N ARG A 514 4.15 -9.66 12.10
CA ARG A 514 4.15 -9.33 13.54
C ARG A 514 2.93 -8.48 13.93
N ILE A 515 2.33 -7.80 12.95
CA ILE A 515 1.26 -6.80 13.12
C ILE A 515 -0.08 -7.35 12.63
N TYR A 516 -0.22 -7.67 11.33
CA TYR A 516 -1.53 -7.99 10.73
C TYR A 516 -2.19 -9.26 11.29
N ARG A 517 -1.43 -10.15 11.94
CA ARG A 517 -1.94 -11.36 12.59
C ARG A 517 -2.68 -11.09 13.91
N SER A 518 -2.41 -9.95 14.53
CA SER A 518 -2.85 -9.62 15.90
C SER A 518 -3.72 -8.37 15.96
N ILE A 519 -3.51 -7.44 15.03
CA ILE A 519 -4.21 -6.14 14.99
C ILE A 519 -4.96 -6.05 13.65
N PRO A 520 -6.27 -5.76 13.63
CA PRO A 520 -7.01 -5.41 12.43
C PRO A 520 -6.34 -4.26 11.69
N ILE A 521 -6.23 -4.37 10.37
CA ILE A 521 -5.78 -3.29 9.48
C ILE A 521 -6.93 -3.00 8.53
N LEU A 522 -7.40 -1.76 8.56
CA LEU A 522 -8.39 -1.19 7.64
C LEU A 522 -7.61 -0.23 6.74
N GLY A 523 -7.71 -0.42 5.42
CA GLY A 523 -6.88 0.29 4.44
C GLY A 523 -7.68 1.10 3.45
N MET A 524 -7.01 2.04 2.78
CA MET A 524 -7.43 2.62 1.51
C MET A 524 -6.37 2.29 0.45
N TYR A 525 -6.40 2.93 -0.71
CA TYR A 525 -5.28 2.96 -1.65
C TYR A 525 -4.83 4.40 -1.87
N ASP A 526 -3.61 4.55 -2.38
CA ASP A 526 -3.21 5.78 -3.04
C ASP A 526 -2.77 5.52 -4.49
N ASP A 527 -1.77 6.26 -5.02
CA ASP A 527 -1.37 6.12 -6.40
C ASP A 527 -0.44 4.92 -6.65
N HIS A 528 0.50 4.67 -5.76
CA HIS A 528 1.51 3.63 -5.87
C HIS A 528 0.95 2.20 -5.71
N GLU A 529 -0.35 2.05 -5.46
CA GLU A 529 -1.09 0.80 -5.70
C GLU A 529 -1.23 0.48 -7.20
N ILE A 530 -1.21 1.49 -8.08
CA ILE A 530 -1.41 1.40 -9.54
C ILE A 530 -0.19 1.93 -10.31
N VAL A 531 0.08 3.25 -10.19
CA VAL A 531 1.18 4.05 -10.78
C VAL A 531 1.13 5.49 -10.22
N ASN A 532 2.29 6.09 -9.92
CA ASN A 532 2.49 7.47 -9.44
C ASN A 532 1.57 8.53 -10.11
N ASN A 533 0.97 9.41 -9.30
CA ASN A 533 0.07 10.52 -9.61
C ASN A 533 -1.18 10.18 -10.46
N TRP A 534 -1.70 8.94 -10.46
CA TRP A 534 -2.92 8.64 -11.24
C TRP A 534 -4.16 9.39 -10.74
N SER A 535 -4.96 9.89 -11.68
CA SER A 535 -6.31 10.44 -11.47
C SER A 535 -7.30 9.55 -12.22
N GLY A 536 -8.50 9.33 -11.68
CA GLY A 536 -9.52 8.47 -12.28
C GLY A 536 -10.73 9.18 -12.91
N GLY A 537 -10.93 10.46 -12.59
CA GLY A 537 -12.05 11.27 -13.05
C GLY A 537 -11.99 11.49 -14.57
N GLY A 538 -12.83 10.76 -15.29
CA GLY A 538 -12.87 10.70 -16.76
C GLY A 538 -13.12 9.28 -17.29
N TYR A 539 -12.75 8.25 -16.53
CA TYR A 539 -12.84 6.84 -16.92
C TYR A 539 -14.24 6.21 -16.71
N ASN A 540 -15.31 6.93 -17.08
CA ASN A 540 -16.69 6.46 -16.93
C ASN A 540 -16.95 5.20 -17.79
N GLU A 541 -17.63 4.18 -17.25
CA GLU A 541 -17.94 2.95 -18.00
C GLU A 541 -18.79 3.21 -19.27
N ASP A 542 -19.67 4.21 -19.24
CA ASP A 542 -20.45 4.66 -20.40
C ASP A 542 -19.57 5.10 -21.60
N ASN A 543 -18.39 5.68 -21.33
CA ASN A 543 -17.44 6.09 -22.38
C ASN A 543 -16.81 4.89 -23.11
N PHE A 544 -16.74 3.72 -22.46
CA PHE A 544 -16.30 2.48 -23.11
C PHE A 544 -17.41 1.88 -24.00
N LEU A 545 -18.67 1.91 -23.54
CA LEU A 545 -19.81 1.29 -24.24
C LEU A 545 -20.33 2.08 -25.45
N HIS A 546 -20.18 3.41 -25.48
CA HIS A 546 -20.67 4.26 -26.58
C HIS A 546 -19.61 4.66 -27.61
N SER A 547 -18.48 3.96 -27.67
CA SER A 547 -17.32 4.37 -28.48
C SER A 547 -17.44 4.14 -30.01
N GLU A 548 -18.53 3.54 -30.53
CA GLU A 548 -18.74 3.32 -31.97
C GLU A 548 -19.20 4.56 -32.76
N SER A 549 -19.70 5.63 -32.11
CA SER A 549 -20.29 6.80 -32.81
C SER A 549 -19.54 8.12 -32.61
N ALA A 550 -18.31 8.08 -32.08
CA ALA A 550 -17.48 9.27 -31.83
C ALA A 550 -16.33 9.38 -32.87
N HIS A 551 -16.67 9.75 -34.10
CA HIS A 551 -15.67 10.23 -35.07
C HIS A 551 -15.42 11.74 -34.87
N ASP A 552 -14.18 12.13 -35.18
CA ASP A 552 -13.65 13.48 -35.47
C ASP A 552 -12.85 14.23 -34.36
N ASN A 553 -13.00 13.93 -33.06
CA ASN A 553 -12.16 14.53 -32.00
C ASN A 553 -11.28 13.48 -31.29
N GLU A 554 -10.11 13.20 -31.87
CA GLU A 554 -9.16 12.16 -31.40
C GLU A 554 -8.17 12.66 -30.31
N ALA A 555 -8.24 13.92 -29.90
CA ALA A 555 -7.16 14.62 -29.19
C ALA A 555 -7.24 14.61 -27.64
N GLU A 556 -8.37 14.21 -27.06
CA GLU A 556 -8.73 14.62 -25.69
C GLU A 556 -9.30 13.48 -24.82
N ARG A 557 -8.97 12.22 -25.16
CA ARG A 557 -9.19 11.08 -24.27
C ARG A 557 -7.92 10.82 -23.48
N VAL A 558 -7.95 11.07 -22.17
CA VAL A 558 -6.95 10.51 -21.26
C VAL A 558 -7.26 9.02 -21.11
N ASP A 559 -6.38 8.16 -21.62
CA ASP A 559 -6.50 6.71 -21.44
C ASP A 559 -6.26 6.33 -19.98
N ALA A 560 -7.08 5.42 -19.45
CA ALA A 560 -6.88 4.87 -18.11
C ALA A 560 -5.53 4.15 -17.99
N PRO A 561 -4.83 4.21 -16.83
CA PRO A 561 -3.63 3.44 -16.61
C PRO A 561 -3.88 1.97 -16.94
N ILE A 562 -3.09 1.38 -17.83
CA ILE A 562 -3.38 0.06 -18.44
C ILE A 562 -3.53 -1.04 -17.37
N GLY A 563 -2.94 -0.85 -16.18
CA GLY A 563 -3.07 -1.76 -15.03
C GLY A 563 -4.15 -1.40 -14.00
N LEU A 564 -4.96 -0.35 -14.18
CA LEU A 564 -5.89 0.17 -13.17
C LEU A 564 -6.83 -0.90 -12.62
N GLY A 565 -7.62 -1.54 -13.48
CA GLY A 565 -8.54 -2.61 -13.06
C GLY A 565 -7.81 -3.84 -12.48
N ALA A 566 -6.59 -4.12 -12.93
CA ALA A 566 -5.77 -5.21 -12.42
C ALA A 566 -5.18 -4.93 -11.02
N GLY A 567 -4.78 -3.68 -10.77
CA GLY A 567 -4.28 -3.23 -9.47
C GLY A 567 -5.40 -3.09 -8.45
N LEU A 568 -6.53 -2.49 -8.83
CA LEU A 568 -7.72 -2.40 -7.98
C LEU A 568 -8.31 -3.79 -7.66
N GLN A 569 -8.29 -4.73 -8.60
CA GLN A 569 -8.63 -6.13 -8.32
C GLN A 569 -7.71 -6.73 -7.23
N ALA A 570 -6.39 -6.55 -7.36
CA ALA A 570 -5.43 -7.08 -6.40
C ALA A 570 -5.54 -6.39 -5.01
N TRP A 571 -5.74 -5.07 -4.96
CA TRP A 571 -6.04 -4.35 -3.72
C TRP A 571 -7.34 -4.84 -3.08
N SER A 572 -8.41 -5.04 -3.86
CA SER A 572 -9.68 -5.61 -3.39
C SER A 572 -9.50 -7.01 -2.79
N GLU A 573 -8.64 -7.84 -3.38
CA GLU A 573 -8.34 -9.21 -2.92
C GLU A 573 -7.54 -9.30 -1.61
N TYR A 574 -6.73 -8.27 -1.29
CA TYR A 574 -5.79 -8.27 -0.16
C TYR A 574 -6.09 -7.25 0.95
N VAL A 575 -6.78 -6.16 0.62
CA VAL A 575 -7.13 -5.07 1.54
C VAL A 575 -8.63 -4.82 1.46
N GLY A 576 -9.15 -4.36 0.32
CA GLY A 576 -10.48 -3.78 0.19
C GLY A 576 -11.63 -4.65 0.72
N ARG A 577 -11.70 -5.94 0.34
CA ARG A 577 -12.77 -6.83 0.82
C ARG A 577 -12.73 -7.12 2.33
N ALA A 578 -11.62 -6.81 3.01
CA ALA A 578 -11.47 -7.01 4.45
C ALA A 578 -11.83 -5.76 5.28
N ASN A 579 -12.12 -4.62 4.64
CA ASN A 579 -12.59 -3.38 5.27
C ASN A 579 -14.06 -3.50 5.75
N PRO A 580 -14.64 -2.44 6.36
CA PRO A 580 -16.09 -2.27 6.41
C PRO A 580 -16.71 -2.25 5.00
N PRO A 581 -18.02 -2.52 4.86
CA PRO A 581 -18.72 -2.31 3.59
C PRO A 581 -18.62 -0.85 3.12
N SER A 582 -18.51 -0.66 1.81
CA SER A 582 -18.55 0.67 1.18
C SER A 582 -19.90 1.36 1.40
N GLU A 583 -19.91 2.69 1.48
CA GLU A 583 -21.17 3.46 1.60
C GLU A 583 -22.02 3.42 0.31
N ALA A 584 -21.44 3.01 -0.81
CA ALA A 584 -22.11 2.88 -2.11
C ALA A 584 -21.62 1.66 -2.91
N GLU A 585 -22.45 1.20 -3.86
CA GLU A 585 -22.11 0.10 -4.77
C GLU A 585 -21.00 0.51 -5.76
N SER A 586 -20.09 -0.42 -6.07
CA SER A 586 -18.87 -0.18 -6.88
C SER A 586 -17.91 0.90 -6.35
N GLU A 587 -18.10 1.39 -5.12
CA GLU A 587 -17.23 2.37 -4.46
C GLU A 587 -16.28 1.74 -3.43
N HIS A 588 -15.25 2.49 -3.05
CA HIS A 588 -14.19 2.03 -2.13
C HIS A 588 -14.02 2.90 -0.88
N TYR A 589 -14.78 4.00 -0.75
CA TYR A 589 -14.93 4.76 0.49
C TYR A 589 -15.95 4.12 1.44
N TYR A 590 -15.70 4.21 2.75
CA TYR A 590 -16.50 3.55 3.79
C TYR A 590 -16.48 4.31 5.12
N SER A 591 -17.52 4.16 5.94
CA SER A 591 -17.53 4.66 7.33
C SER A 591 -17.56 3.53 8.37
N PHE A 592 -17.12 3.83 9.60
CA PHE A 592 -17.29 2.95 10.75
C PHE A 592 -17.31 3.74 12.07
N GLN A 593 -17.61 3.06 13.18
CA GLN A 593 -17.60 3.65 14.52
C GLN A 593 -16.91 2.72 15.52
N TYR A 594 -16.04 3.28 16.37
CA TYR A 594 -15.59 2.64 17.59
C TYR A 594 -16.12 3.45 18.77
N GLY A 595 -16.98 2.84 19.60
CA GLY A 595 -17.58 3.54 20.73
C GLY A 595 -18.33 4.79 20.28
N ASP A 596 -18.03 5.95 20.86
CA ASP A 596 -18.60 7.25 20.44
C ASP A 596 -17.69 8.06 19.50
N SER A 597 -16.74 7.40 18.82
CA SER A 597 -15.90 8.02 17.80
C SER A 597 -16.22 7.46 16.42
N ALA A 598 -16.47 8.35 15.47
CA ALA A 598 -16.84 8.00 14.10
C ALA A 598 -15.69 8.24 13.13
N PHE A 599 -15.58 7.37 12.11
CA PHE A 599 -14.54 7.37 11.10
C PHE A 599 -15.16 7.36 9.71
N PHE A 600 -14.65 8.19 8.80
CA PHE A 600 -14.92 8.12 7.36
C PHE A 600 -13.59 7.96 6.63
N VAL A 601 -13.47 6.94 5.79
CA VAL A 601 -12.30 6.68 4.96
C VAL A 601 -12.67 7.01 3.52
N LEU A 602 -11.98 7.99 2.95
CA LEU A 602 -12.21 8.49 1.61
C LEU A 602 -11.65 7.52 0.54
N ASP A 603 -12.07 7.74 -0.70
CA ASP A 603 -11.25 7.54 -1.89
C ASP A 603 -10.80 8.92 -2.39
N THR A 604 -9.54 9.05 -2.75
CA THR A 604 -8.92 10.31 -3.19
C THR A 604 -8.16 10.15 -4.52
N ARG A 605 -8.46 9.10 -5.30
CA ARG A 605 -7.88 8.87 -6.64
C ARG A 605 -8.94 8.53 -7.70
N LYS A 606 -9.95 7.71 -7.40
CA LYS A 606 -10.91 7.19 -8.40
C LYS A 606 -11.75 8.27 -9.07
N HIS A 607 -12.26 9.23 -8.30
CA HIS A 607 -13.09 10.33 -8.82
C HIS A 607 -12.29 11.61 -9.08
N ARG A 608 -11.01 11.63 -8.71
CA ARG A 608 -10.11 12.78 -8.83
C ARG A 608 -9.91 13.15 -10.30
N THR A 609 -10.23 14.37 -10.69
CA THR A 609 -10.06 14.86 -12.08
C THR A 609 -8.58 14.99 -12.47
N HIS A 610 -8.32 15.21 -13.76
CA HIS A 610 -6.98 15.38 -14.30
C HIS A 610 -6.43 16.82 -14.09
N LEU A 611 -5.12 16.99 -14.29
CA LEU A 611 -4.42 18.27 -14.08
C LEU A 611 -4.64 19.30 -15.20
N ASP A 612 -5.21 18.87 -16.32
CA ASP A 612 -5.65 19.70 -17.44
C ASP A 612 -7.12 20.16 -17.31
N THR A 613 -7.88 19.61 -16.36
CA THR A 613 -9.26 20.04 -16.06
C THR A 613 -9.28 21.48 -15.54
N ASP A 614 -10.25 22.28 -16.02
CA ASP A 614 -10.45 23.68 -15.61
C ASP A 614 -10.73 23.79 -14.10
N GLU A 615 -10.18 24.82 -13.47
CA GLU A 615 -10.13 24.92 -11.99
C GLU A 615 -11.50 24.95 -11.31
N GLU A 616 -12.52 25.50 -12.00
CA GLU A 616 -13.90 25.54 -11.52
C GLU A 616 -14.60 24.17 -11.58
N GLU A 617 -14.12 23.24 -12.43
CA GLU A 617 -14.69 21.89 -12.60
C GLU A 617 -13.92 20.81 -11.82
N ARG A 618 -12.73 21.12 -11.27
CA ARG A 618 -11.89 20.16 -10.53
C ARG A 618 -12.59 19.61 -9.28
N THR A 619 -12.57 18.29 -9.16
CA THR A 619 -13.01 17.58 -7.94
C THR A 619 -12.05 16.45 -7.59
N MET A 620 -11.85 16.26 -6.29
CA MET A 620 -11.10 15.18 -5.66
C MET A 620 -12.00 13.98 -5.38
N LEU A 621 -13.23 14.23 -4.90
CA LEU A 621 -14.15 13.19 -4.41
C LEU A 621 -15.22 12.77 -5.42
N GLY A 622 -15.57 13.63 -6.37
CA GLY A 622 -16.81 13.49 -7.14
C GLY A 622 -18.06 13.76 -6.29
N GLN A 623 -19.17 14.05 -6.97
CA GLN A 623 -20.43 14.46 -6.33
C GLN A 623 -20.94 13.42 -5.31
N GLN A 624 -20.96 12.13 -5.69
CA GLN A 624 -21.57 11.06 -4.88
C GLN A 624 -20.86 10.83 -3.54
N GLN A 625 -19.54 10.87 -3.53
CA GLN A 625 -18.75 10.70 -2.30
C GLN A 625 -18.74 11.98 -1.46
N ARG A 626 -18.70 13.16 -2.09
CA ARG A 626 -18.88 14.45 -1.40
C ARG A 626 -20.22 14.48 -0.65
N ASP A 627 -21.31 14.12 -1.32
CA ASP A 627 -22.63 14.07 -0.70
C ASP A 627 -22.64 13.05 0.44
N ALA A 628 -22.12 11.84 0.24
CA ALA A 628 -22.04 10.82 1.29
C ALA A 628 -21.24 11.29 2.53
N LEU A 629 -20.16 12.05 2.34
CA LEU A 629 -19.38 12.65 3.42
C LEU A 629 -20.18 13.73 4.18
N LEU A 630 -20.87 14.63 3.47
CA LEU A 630 -21.73 15.66 4.08
C LEU A 630 -22.89 15.03 4.86
N ASP A 631 -23.52 14.00 4.28
CA ASP A 631 -24.61 13.23 4.87
C ASP A 631 -24.14 12.47 6.12
N TRP A 632 -22.91 11.91 6.09
CA TRP A 632 -22.26 11.32 7.25
C TRP A 632 -21.95 12.36 8.33
N LEU A 633 -21.35 13.50 7.97
CA LEU A 633 -21.05 14.60 8.90
C LEU A 633 -22.31 15.06 9.64
N HIS A 634 -23.44 15.24 8.93
CA HIS A 634 -24.74 15.55 9.52
C HIS A 634 -25.17 14.49 10.55
N LYS A 635 -25.12 13.20 10.18
CA LYS A 635 -25.51 12.07 11.05
C LYS A 635 -24.62 11.96 12.31
N VAL A 636 -23.32 12.23 12.20
CA VAL A 636 -22.37 12.09 13.31
C VAL A 636 -22.20 13.36 14.16
N ASN A 637 -22.60 14.53 13.66
CA ASN A 637 -22.39 15.85 14.29
C ASN A 637 -22.69 15.86 15.80
N GLN A 638 -23.89 15.41 16.18
CA GLN A 638 -24.41 15.42 17.54
C GLN A 638 -24.40 14.03 18.23
N THR A 639 -23.92 12.98 17.55
CA THR A 639 -23.95 11.59 18.07
C THR A 639 -22.58 11.06 18.45
N ALA A 640 -21.52 11.44 17.71
CA ALA A 640 -20.13 11.09 17.99
C ALA A 640 -19.35 12.25 18.62
N THR A 641 -18.51 11.96 19.61
CA THR A 641 -17.69 12.97 20.29
C THR A 641 -16.51 13.41 19.41
N PHE A 642 -15.78 12.48 18.81
CA PHE A 642 -14.71 12.75 17.83
C PHE A 642 -15.08 12.21 16.45
N LYS A 643 -14.70 12.94 15.40
CA LYS A 643 -14.89 12.58 13.99
C LYS A 643 -13.51 12.50 13.33
N PHE A 644 -13.19 11.36 12.73
CA PHE A 644 -11.94 11.15 12.02
C PHE A 644 -12.22 11.01 10.52
N ILE A 645 -11.50 11.77 9.70
CA ILE A 645 -11.54 11.66 8.23
C ILE A 645 -10.17 11.19 7.77
N ALA A 646 -10.12 10.05 7.08
CA ALA A 646 -8.90 9.52 6.48
C ALA A 646 -8.85 9.86 4.99
N SER A 647 -7.77 10.52 4.59
CA SER A 647 -7.39 10.86 3.21
C SER A 647 -6.05 10.17 2.92
N SER A 648 -5.76 9.82 1.67
CA SER A 648 -4.42 9.31 1.34
C SER A 648 -3.44 10.47 1.20
N VAL A 649 -3.75 11.43 0.31
CA VAL A 649 -3.00 12.68 0.13
C VAL A 649 -3.34 13.72 1.21
N PRO A 650 -2.45 14.68 1.52
CA PRO A 650 -2.69 15.71 2.54
C PRO A 650 -3.78 16.70 2.17
N PHE A 651 -4.56 17.10 3.18
CA PHE A 651 -5.57 18.14 3.06
C PHE A 651 -4.96 19.55 3.10
N THR A 652 -3.82 19.72 3.78
CA THR A 652 -3.11 20.98 3.91
C THR A 652 -2.50 21.51 2.59
N SER A 653 -2.50 22.84 2.42
CA SER A 653 -1.89 23.53 1.27
C SER A 653 -0.43 23.97 1.49
N LEU A 654 0.14 23.66 2.67
CA LEU A 654 1.48 24.11 3.06
C LEU A 654 2.64 23.34 2.36
N TRP A 655 2.35 22.28 1.62
CA TRP A 655 3.31 21.56 0.79
C TRP A 655 3.63 22.35 -0.51
N GLY A 656 4.89 22.30 -0.96
CA GLY A 656 5.36 22.95 -2.17
C GLY A 656 6.73 23.62 -2.05
N GLY A 657 6.98 24.57 -2.95
CA GLY A 657 8.21 25.35 -3.00
C GLY A 657 9.10 25.02 -4.21
N PRO A 658 10.25 25.71 -4.41
CA PRO A 658 10.99 25.68 -5.69
C PRO A 658 11.63 24.34 -6.09
N LEU A 659 11.57 23.32 -5.24
CA LEU A 659 12.13 21.97 -5.45
C LEU A 659 11.12 20.85 -5.15
N ASP A 660 9.88 21.20 -4.82
CA ASP A 660 8.76 20.25 -4.67
C ASP A 660 7.82 20.46 -5.87
N LEU A 661 7.81 19.48 -6.77
CA LEU A 661 7.09 19.56 -8.03
C LEU A 661 5.64 19.04 -7.92
N ASP A 662 5.36 18.26 -6.87
CA ASP A 662 4.18 17.40 -6.77
C ASP A 662 3.25 17.80 -5.61
N GLY A 663 3.79 18.34 -4.51
CA GLY A 663 3.01 18.69 -3.29
C GLY A 663 1.95 19.79 -3.48
N ARG A 664 1.96 20.47 -4.63
CA ARG A 664 0.95 21.47 -5.02
C ARG A 664 -0.05 21.00 -6.07
N THR A 665 0.15 19.81 -6.65
CA THR A 665 -0.61 19.32 -7.82
C THR A 665 -1.31 18.00 -7.54
N ASP A 666 -0.74 17.14 -6.69
CA ASP A 666 -1.32 15.83 -6.38
C ASP A 666 -2.24 15.85 -5.14
N GLY A 667 -1.95 16.71 -4.17
CA GLY A 667 -2.74 16.89 -2.95
C GLY A 667 -3.98 17.79 -3.09
N TRP A 668 -4.74 17.92 -2.00
CA TRP A 668 -5.96 18.76 -1.94
C TRP A 668 -5.73 20.24 -2.26
N SER A 669 -4.48 20.71 -2.18
CA SER A 669 -4.03 22.04 -2.62
C SER A 669 -4.42 22.37 -4.07
N TYR A 670 -4.53 21.36 -4.94
CA TYR A 670 -4.89 21.51 -6.35
C TYR A 670 -6.40 21.57 -6.63
N PHE A 671 -7.23 21.32 -5.59
CA PHE A 671 -8.69 21.24 -5.66
C PHE A 671 -9.34 22.33 -4.79
N PRO A 672 -8.98 23.63 -4.98
CA PRO A 672 -9.24 24.69 -4.00
C PRO A 672 -10.73 24.97 -3.77
N HIS A 673 -11.58 24.77 -4.78
CA HIS A 673 -13.03 24.97 -4.66
C HIS A 673 -13.68 23.92 -3.74
N GLU A 674 -13.40 22.63 -3.96
CA GLU A 674 -13.95 21.55 -3.14
C GLU A 674 -13.31 21.53 -1.74
N ARG A 675 -11.99 21.74 -1.63
CA ARG A 675 -11.29 21.88 -0.34
C ARG A 675 -11.89 22.99 0.51
N ARG A 676 -12.18 24.17 -0.08
CA ARG A 676 -12.83 25.29 0.60
C ARG A 676 -14.26 24.99 1.00
N MET A 677 -15.07 24.39 0.11
CA MET A 677 -16.43 23.96 0.42
C MET A 677 -16.49 23.03 1.63
N LEU A 678 -15.55 22.08 1.73
CA LEU A 678 -15.44 21.20 2.89
C LEU A 678 -15.01 21.97 4.15
N LEU A 679 -14.03 22.88 4.08
CA LEU A 679 -13.66 23.73 5.22
C LEU A 679 -14.80 24.65 5.69
N ASP A 680 -15.63 25.14 4.77
CA ASP A 680 -16.79 25.98 5.07
C ASP A 680 -17.87 25.21 5.87
N VAL A 681 -17.93 23.89 5.71
CA VAL A 681 -18.77 22.98 6.52
C VAL A 681 -18.07 22.53 7.80
N LEU A 682 -16.84 22.00 7.71
CA LEU A 682 -16.16 21.31 8.81
C LEU A 682 -15.91 22.22 10.02
N GLN A 683 -15.75 23.53 9.82
CA GLN A 683 -15.60 24.50 10.91
C GLN A 683 -16.77 24.51 11.92
N TYR A 684 -17.96 24.08 11.50
CA TYR A 684 -19.16 24.00 12.34
C TYR A 684 -19.34 22.63 13.02
N VAL A 685 -18.59 21.61 12.60
CA VAL A 685 -18.64 20.26 13.18
C VAL A 685 -17.63 20.16 14.32
N PRO A 686 -18.03 19.85 15.56
CA PRO A 686 -17.10 19.78 16.68
C PRO A 686 -16.22 18.53 16.58
N ASN A 687 -14.92 18.74 16.78
CA ASN A 687 -13.88 17.73 16.98
C ASN A 687 -13.58 16.86 15.75
N VAL A 688 -13.36 17.50 14.61
CA VAL A 688 -12.88 16.86 13.38
C VAL A 688 -11.35 16.76 13.39
N ILE A 689 -10.83 15.56 13.13
CA ILE A 689 -9.41 15.29 12.94
C ILE A 689 -9.22 14.60 11.57
N ILE A 690 -8.38 15.18 10.71
CA ILE A 690 -7.97 14.61 9.43
C ILE A 690 -6.66 13.83 9.61
N LEU A 691 -6.56 12.66 8.95
CA LEU A 691 -5.37 11.81 8.93
C LEU A 691 -4.95 11.60 7.47
N SER A 692 -3.66 11.78 7.15
CA SER A 692 -3.14 11.68 5.78
C SER A 692 -1.73 11.07 5.67
N GLY A 693 -1.32 10.70 4.46
CA GLY A 693 -0.10 9.96 4.11
C GLY A 693 0.80 10.66 3.08
N ASP A 694 1.09 9.99 1.97
CA ASP A 694 1.86 10.46 0.78
C ASP A 694 3.28 11.03 1.05
N ARG A 695 3.41 12.23 1.63
CA ARG A 695 4.57 13.15 1.49
C ARG A 695 5.95 12.70 2.01
N HIS A 696 6.09 11.48 2.53
CA HIS A 696 7.27 10.92 3.20
C HIS A 696 7.82 11.77 4.37
N GLU A 697 6.99 12.64 4.92
CA GLU A 697 7.29 13.59 5.99
C GLU A 697 6.14 13.59 7.02
N PHE A 698 6.34 14.14 8.22
CA PHE A 698 5.24 14.36 9.17
C PHE A 698 4.92 15.84 9.32
N ALA A 699 3.63 16.18 9.29
CA ALA A 699 3.13 17.51 9.60
C ALA A 699 1.82 17.46 10.41
N SER A 700 1.59 18.50 11.21
CA SER A 700 0.28 18.75 11.83
C SER A 700 -0.09 20.22 11.68
N VAL A 701 -1.34 20.45 11.28
CA VAL A 701 -1.86 21.74 10.80
C VAL A 701 -3.25 21.97 11.40
N SER A 702 -3.52 23.20 11.82
CA SER A 702 -4.86 23.67 12.22
C SER A 702 -5.52 24.38 11.04
N PHE A 703 -6.81 24.11 10.82
CA PHE A 703 -7.65 24.90 9.93
C PHE A 703 -8.72 25.61 10.77
N ARG A 704 -8.79 26.94 10.63
CA ARG A 704 -9.82 27.81 11.21
C ARG A 704 -10.11 27.53 12.70
N ASP A 705 -9.07 27.19 13.47
CA ASP A 705 -9.11 26.78 14.89
C ASP A 705 -10.23 25.78 15.25
N SER A 706 -10.56 24.89 14.31
CA SER A 706 -11.71 23.99 14.40
C SER A 706 -11.44 22.57 13.89
N VAL A 707 -10.54 22.41 12.90
CA VAL A 707 -10.13 21.12 12.34
C VAL A 707 -8.61 20.95 12.50
N LEU A 708 -8.15 19.73 12.79
CA LEU A 708 -6.72 19.41 12.89
C LEU A 708 -6.34 18.30 11.90
N GLU A 709 -5.26 18.47 11.15
CA GLU A 709 -4.64 17.39 10.36
C GLU A 709 -3.40 16.80 11.05
N PHE A 710 -3.19 15.50 10.85
CA PHE A 710 -1.95 14.77 11.15
C PHE A 710 -1.50 13.97 9.92
N SER A 711 -0.72 14.62 9.05
CA SER A 711 -0.08 13.97 7.91
C SER A 711 1.13 13.18 8.40
N THR A 712 1.19 11.87 8.11
CA THR A 712 2.16 10.95 8.70
C THR A 712 2.68 9.94 7.67
N SER A 713 3.88 10.19 7.15
CA SER A 713 4.57 9.27 6.25
C SER A 713 6.12 9.35 6.38
N PRO A 714 6.86 8.31 5.96
CA PRO A 714 6.39 6.98 5.63
C PRO A 714 6.50 6.03 6.82
N LEU A 715 5.83 4.87 6.79
CA LEU A 715 6.12 3.80 7.75
C LEU A 715 7.46 3.14 7.47
N SER A 716 7.82 2.97 6.19
CA SER A 716 9.06 2.27 5.80
C SER A 716 9.48 2.62 4.38
N MET A 717 9.97 3.83 4.18
CA MET A 717 10.45 4.32 2.87
C MET A 717 11.65 5.26 3.07
N PHE A 718 11.82 6.29 2.25
CA PHE A 718 12.75 7.39 2.53
C PHE A 718 12.02 8.56 3.20
N TYR A 719 12.75 9.51 3.76
CA TYR A 719 12.22 10.86 3.99
C TYR A 719 12.82 11.84 3.00
N ILE A 720 12.13 12.95 2.70
CA ILE A 720 12.65 13.96 1.77
C ILE A 720 13.72 14.81 2.50
N PRO A 721 14.98 14.86 2.03
CA PRO A 721 16.05 15.59 2.70
C PRO A 721 16.03 17.10 2.40
N ILE A 722 15.17 17.54 1.48
CA ILE A 722 14.86 18.93 1.17
C ILE A 722 13.52 19.23 1.84
N ARG A 723 13.37 20.40 2.46
CA ARG A 723 12.11 20.76 3.13
C ARG A 723 11.07 21.16 2.11
N THR A 724 9.94 20.45 2.10
CA THR A 724 8.83 20.65 1.16
C THR A 724 7.64 21.39 1.79
N LEU A 725 7.63 21.58 3.11
CA LEU A 725 6.56 22.30 3.82
C LEU A 725 7.02 23.65 4.41
N SER A 726 6.18 24.68 4.25
CA SER A 726 6.32 25.99 4.89
C SER A 726 4.96 26.64 5.13
N GLN A 727 4.82 27.39 6.23
CA GLN A 727 3.66 28.26 6.47
C GLN A 727 3.45 29.30 5.35
N GLU A 728 4.53 29.69 4.67
CA GLU A 728 4.53 30.64 3.55
C GLU A 728 3.93 30.07 2.25
N HIS A 729 3.65 28.77 2.19
CA HIS A 729 3.08 28.12 1.01
C HIS A 729 1.55 28.15 0.96
N SER A 730 0.88 28.59 2.03
CA SER A 730 -0.59 28.67 2.16
C SER A 730 -1.26 29.30 0.94
N ILE A 731 -2.28 28.62 0.38
CA ILE A 731 -3.20 29.20 -0.61
C ILE A 731 -4.40 29.89 0.04
N ASP A 732 -4.65 29.61 1.33
CA ASP A 732 -5.73 30.22 2.11
C ASP A 732 -5.31 31.58 2.72
N PRO A 733 -6.29 32.43 3.09
CA PRO A 733 -6.02 33.69 3.77
C PRO A 733 -5.18 33.53 5.06
N PRO A 734 -4.30 34.51 5.39
CA PRO A 734 -3.39 34.40 6.52
C PRO A 734 -4.11 34.12 7.85
N GLY A 735 -3.85 32.94 8.43
CA GLY A 735 -4.45 32.48 9.68
C GLY A 735 -5.60 31.49 9.53
N GLU A 736 -6.13 31.25 8.32
CA GLU A 736 -7.07 30.13 8.10
C GLU A 736 -6.39 28.77 8.14
N GLU A 737 -5.09 28.69 7.79
CA GLU A 737 -4.26 27.49 7.84
C GLU A 737 -2.97 27.76 8.65
N VAL A 738 -2.74 26.99 9.73
CA VAL A 738 -1.66 27.24 10.70
C VAL A 738 -0.83 25.99 10.97
N LEU A 739 0.47 26.06 10.70
CA LEU A 739 1.43 24.99 10.97
C LEU A 739 1.70 24.81 12.48
N LEU A 740 1.22 23.70 13.05
CA LEU A 740 1.44 23.37 14.47
C LEU A 740 2.76 22.62 14.67
N LYS A 741 3.08 21.68 13.77
CA LYS A 741 4.29 20.85 13.87
C LYS A 741 4.75 20.35 12.50
N TYR A 742 6.06 20.24 12.35
CA TYR A 742 6.74 19.63 11.21
C TYR A 742 7.86 18.73 11.75
N LEU A 743 7.91 17.48 11.29
CA LEU A 743 8.95 16.48 11.59
C LEU A 743 9.32 15.77 10.27
N PRO A 744 10.18 16.38 9.45
CA PRO A 744 10.50 15.86 8.12
C PRO A 744 11.36 14.59 8.19
N ASP A 745 12.40 14.60 9.04
CA ASP A 745 13.42 13.56 9.08
C ASP A 745 12.93 12.23 9.68
N GLY A 746 13.50 11.11 9.21
CA GLY A 746 13.26 9.75 9.72
C GLY A 746 12.53 8.85 8.72
N ASN A 747 13.05 7.64 8.54
CA ASN A 747 12.59 6.69 7.50
C ASN A 747 11.42 5.80 7.97
N TYR A 748 11.12 5.81 9.27
CA TYR A 748 10.06 4.99 9.86
C TYR A 748 9.19 5.83 10.80
N LYS A 749 8.02 6.28 10.34
CA LYS A 749 7.08 7.14 11.05
C LYS A 749 5.71 6.49 11.18
N TRP A 750 5.06 6.62 12.33
CA TRP A 750 3.63 6.34 12.50
C TRP A 750 3.06 7.20 13.63
N THR A 751 1.75 7.47 13.58
CA THR A 751 1.08 8.33 14.56
C THR A 751 0.06 7.52 15.31
N GLU A 752 0.19 7.47 16.64
CA GLU A 752 -0.73 6.77 17.53
C GLU A 752 -1.70 7.77 18.17
N LEU A 753 -3.00 7.44 18.17
CA LEU A 753 -4.05 8.28 18.73
C LEU A 753 -4.78 7.51 19.83
N GLU A 754 -4.65 7.98 21.07
CA GLU A 754 -5.41 7.50 22.23
C GLU A 754 -6.59 8.45 22.45
N VAL A 755 -7.80 7.93 22.30
CA VAL A 755 -9.05 8.68 22.41
C VAL A 755 -9.68 8.36 23.77
N ASP A 756 -9.92 9.38 24.58
CA ASP A 756 -10.52 9.28 25.91
C ASP A 756 -11.70 10.24 26.03
N THR A 757 -12.91 9.71 25.90
CA THR A 757 -14.18 10.45 25.97
C THR A 757 -14.93 10.18 27.29
N ARG A 758 -14.27 9.55 28.27
CA ARG A 758 -14.87 9.13 29.56
C ARG A 758 -15.41 10.32 30.36
N ASP A 759 -14.68 11.44 30.34
CA ASP A 759 -15.18 12.75 30.77
C ASP A 759 -16.01 13.39 29.63
N PRO A 760 -17.33 13.60 29.79
CA PRO A 760 -18.17 14.25 28.78
C PRO A 760 -17.97 15.77 28.68
N GLN A 761 -17.35 16.41 29.68
CA GLN A 761 -17.06 17.85 29.71
C GLN A 761 -15.66 18.17 29.17
N ARG A 762 -14.73 17.21 29.22
CA ARG A 762 -13.35 17.37 28.73
C ARG A 762 -12.87 16.14 27.94
N PRO A 763 -13.55 15.79 26.82
CA PRO A 763 -13.10 14.69 25.96
C PRO A 763 -11.74 15.00 25.34
N LEU A 764 -10.89 13.99 25.19
CA LEU A 764 -9.47 14.15 24.89
C LEU A 764 -9.01 13.21 23.77
N VAL A 765 -8.09 13.68 22.91
CA VAL A 765 -7.22 12.80 22.12
C VAL A 765 -5.76 13.09 22.46
N LYS A 766 -5.03 12.08 22.93
CA LYS A 766 -3.57 12.12 23.10
C LYS A 766 -2.95 11.57 21.81
N VAL A 767 -2.26 12.42 21.05
CA VAL A 767 -1.55 12.02 19.82
C VAL A 767 -0.06 11.84 20.13
N SER A 768 0.52 10.75 19.66
CA SER A 768 1.92 10.38 19.86
C SER A 768 2.57 9.96 18.54
N VAL A 769 3.47 10.80 18.02
CA VAL A 769 4.19 10.57 16.77
C VAL A 769 5.48 9.82 17.06
N GLN A 770 5.62 8.64 16.48
CA GLN A 770 6.82 7.81 16.54
C GLN A 770 7.67 8.07 15.29
N VAL A 771 8.98 8.24 15.47
CA VAL A 771 9.97 8.39 14.37
C VAL A 771 11.18 7.53 14.69
N ASP A 772 11.60 6.72 13.72
CA ASP A 772 12.67 5.72 13.80
C ASP A 772 12.58 4.82 15.05
N GLY A 773 11.35 4.59 15.53
CA GLY A 773 11.03 3.76 16.70
C GLY A 773 11.14 4.46 18.05
N GLN A 774 11.12 5.80 18.10
CA GLN A 774 11.11 6.61 19.33
C GLN A 774 10.03 7.70 19.29
N PRO A 775 9.46 8.12 20.42
CA PRO A 775 8.46 9.20 20.47
C PRO A 775 9.10 10.56 20.17
N ALA A 776 8.76 11.16 19.02
CA ALA A 776 9.32 12.41 18.54
C ALA A 776 8.46 13.64 18.85
N TRP A 777 7.15 13.47 18.98
CA TRP A 777 6.23 14.51 19.45
C TRP A 777 5.02 13.88 20.14
N ASN A 778 4.50 14.56 21.16
CA ASN A 778 3.24 14.22 21.81
C ASN A 778 2.44 15.52 21.95
N VAL A 779 1.12 15.45 21.69
CA VAL A 779 0.19 16.56 21.87
C VAL A 779 -1.12 16.03 22.46
N GLN A 780 -1.82 16.88 23.23
CA GLN A 780 -3.14 16.59 23.76
C GLN A 780 -4.14 17.58 23.14
N ILE A 781 -5.21 17.03 22.57
CA ILE A 781 -6.29 17.77 21.92
C ILE A 781 -7.49 17.70 22.85
N GLU A 782 -7.86 18.82 23.47
CA GLU A 782 -9.09 18.93 24.27
C GLU A 782 -10.26 19.25 23.34
N GLY A 783 -11.23 18.34 23.28
CA GLY A 783 -12.41 18.44 22.44
C GLY A 783 -13.54 19.23 23.09
N LYS A 784 -14.38 19.84 22.24
CA LYS A 784 -15.63 20.51 22.63
C LYS A 784 -16.65 19.44 23.08
N PRO A 785 -17.37 19.61 24.21
CA PRO A 785 -18.44 18.70 24.62
C PRO A 785 -19.51 18.52 23.54
N VAL A 786 -19.94 17.27 23.31
CA VAL A 786 -21.05 16.95 22.40
C VAL A 786 -22.25 16.47 23.22
N HIS A 787 -23.29 17.31 23.29
CA HIS A 787 -24.52 16.98 24.00
C HIS A 787 -25.49 16.22 23.09
N GLN A 788 -25.61 14.90 23.30
CA GLN A 788 -26.66 14.11 22.65
C GLN A 788 -28.05 14.64 23.08
N PRO A 789 -28.99 14.88 22.14
CA PRO A 789 -30.30 15.43 22.48
C PRO A 789 -31.11 14.47 23.34
N LEU A 790 -31.57 14.95 24.49
CA LEU A 790 -32.31 14.14 25.46
C LEU A 790 -33.68 13.71 24.93
N SER A 791 -33.80 12.39 24.75
CA SER A 791 -34.99 11.63 24.32
C SER A 791 -35.35 11.69 22.83
N ALA A 792 -35.90 10.57 22.33
CA ALA A 792 -36.52 10.46 21.02
C ALA A 792 -37.68 11.44 20.81
N LEU A 793 -38.31 11.95 21.89
CA LEU A 793 -39.35 12.98 21.81
C LEU A 793 -38.78 14.31 21.29
N GLY A 794 -37.54 14.66 21.65
CA GLY A 794 -36.85 15.85 21.16
C GLY A 794 -36.48 15.73 19.67
N ALA A 795 -36.00 14.57 19.23
CA ALA A 795 -35.72 14.29 17.82
C ALA A 795 -37.01 14.32 16.97
N LEU A 796 -38.09 13.72 17.47
CA LEU A 796 -39.39 13.69 16.78
C LEU A 796 -40.05 15.08 16.74
N ALA A 797 -39.87 15.91 17.77
CA ALA A 797 -40.29 17.31 17.76
C ALA A 797 -39.46 18.18 16.81
N LYS A 798 -38.13 17.99 16.74
CA LYS A 798 -37.25 18.66 15.76
C LYS A 798 -37.71 18.36 14.33
N SER A 799 -37.79 17.07 13.99
CA SER A 799 -38.21 16.60 12.66
C SER A 799 -39.64 17.04 12.30
N LEU A 800 -40.57 17.08 13.26
CA LEU A 800 -41.94 17.59 13.02
C LEU A 800 -41.97 19.09 12.72
N LEU A 801 -41.13 19.91 13.39
CA LEU A 801 -41.06 21.35 13.15
C LEU A 801 -40.41 21.69 11.79
N GLU A 802 -39.43 20.89 11.37
CA GLU A 802 -38.80 20.97 10.04
C GLU A 802 -39.78 20.52 8.94
N LEU A 803 -40.48 19.39 9.12
CA LEU A 803 -41.51 18.90 8.19
C LEU A 803 -42.68 19.90 8.02
N LEU A 804 -43.01 20.65 9.08
CA LEU A 804 -44.06 21.68 9.05
C LEU A 804 -43.57 23.07 8.61
N GLY A 805 -42.29 23.22 8.25
CA GLY A 805 -41.74 24.48 7.76
C GLY A 805 -41.63 25.61 8.80
N PHE A 806 -41.73 25.29 10.09
CA PHE A 806 -41.53 26.25 11.19
C PHE A 806 -40.04 26.44 11.56
N ARG A 807 -39.16 25.67 10.91
CA ARG A 807 -37.70 25.76 11.01
C ARG A 807 -37.10 25.44 9.63
N ASN A 808 -36.01 26.11 9.27
CA ASN A 808 -35.29 25.83 8.04
C ASN A 808 -34.64 24.44 8.08
N LEU A 809 -34.39 23.88 6.90
CA LEU A 809 -33.43 22.80 6.70
C LEU A 809 -32.00 23.36 6.76
N ASP A 810 -31.62 23.82 7.94
CA ASP A 810 -30.24 24.17 8.26
C ASP A 810 -29.45 22.84 8.35
N TRP A 811 -28.40 22.68 7.54
CA TRP A 811 -27.67 21.40 7.42
C TRP A 811 -26.88 21.01 8.69
N PHE A 812 -26.69 21.91 9.65
CA PHE A 812 -25.87 21.72 10.86
C PHE A 812 -26.54 22.31 12.13
#